data_AF-A0A2W5F5A6-F1
#
_entry.id   AF-A0A2W5F5A6-F1
#
_cell.length_a   1.000
_cell.length_b   1.000
_cell.length_c   1.000
_cell.angle_alpha   90.00
_cell.angle_beta   90.00
_cell.angle_gamma   90.00
#
_symmetry.space_group_name_H-M   'P 1'
#
loop_
_entity.id
_entity.type
_entity.pdbx_description
1 polymer ?
#
loop_
_entity_poly.entity_id
_entity_poly.type
_entity_poly.pdbx_seq_one_letter_code
_entity_poly.pdbx_strand_id
1 'polypeptide(L)'
;MQIGNLIGKIVDIGADFITIEQLQYDGMFIPTSVLIPELFQSSVQNALVGNIVQLIDVVLDDKRGCLLPKLLIIEPDYLVDVSAVAECMREYGSHPFYFLINRCTERVNSAPILLGNAANFFLDELVYSDDPLLVDANATIKKFFHLYPLDISICLDLKDRDKEIVFFDALKQHFNHLQSIVSAGFTEKGIDRKSAILEPSFICPSLGLQGRLDFFERRDNGASTVIELKSGKTPYGDYHHQAIGLNHQTQASLYQIMIQQALGISFAKLETYICYSRCGLEENPLRLAFPSMALIAEALNIRNHIALNDYKIAFDYLEAEHLFGQIRPEKMLKADFVDTILASQYIKPQVEKFSSLIDSATDIDKAYFFSHYQFLVREQWFGKCGIDDRKERSHSSLWRLSKDQKKMSGTLLDQLSLVEKQISKEYTIVVFNYDLSQDIVSDFREGDIVVLYPDKDTDSGATKHQVYKGSILSIGNGNLTLRLRNHHRESVLSGEGNYIVEHDFLDNNYAAQFRGLYKFLSTSSKRKSLILGLRKPETTQRPQLDLSNYSPTIQKLLQKVNHANELFLLVGPPGTGKTSLALRSIVQYSFEKSSENMIVAAYTNRAVDELCLALESIPNVEYVRLGSHVNCSKTFQKRLLSEQVKSCSNRNEVNTFLERQRIYVGTIAAFNANTEILSVKHFDRAIVDEASQILDPQLLSLFCSKNRQGKFTVDKFVLIGDYKQLPAVCLQGNTQFESDILLQNGIFSGQISFFERMLRMHMEDKDIVMQLESQGRMHPEIAYFANTKFYNSSLKAIPLTHQNVLLEWNGDSYEGVKQSIAKCRNFYFPIYFQEDAVREAERVVDIAKNVLELYQENSVEFVPEFSLGIITPFRNQVALIRKKINQLGNEKLNKVIVDTVERYQGSQRDIIIYAFGVYSKTQLQQVTDAVTVFGDLIVDRKLNVALTRARKQFFFVGSQYWCQQNSLYKELVEHLSKNGI
;
A
#
# COMPACT_ATOMS: atom_id res chain seq x y z
N MET A 1 -40.22 -20.46 10.35
CA MET A 1 -39.56 -21.12 9.18
C MET A 1 -38.07 -20.79 9.15
N GLN A 2 -37.15 -21.72 8.85
CA GLN A 2 -35.72 -21.37 8.69
C GLN A 2 -35.50 -20.77 7.30
N ILE A 3 -34.92 -19.56 7.24
CA ILE A 3 -34.70 -18.80 6.00
C ILE A 3 -33.23 -18.88 5.55
N GLY A 4 -32.29 -19.01 6.50
CA GLY A 4 -30.85 -19.01 6.21
C GLY A 4 -30.22 -17.62 6.37
N ASN A 5 -29.22 -17.30 5.56
CA ASN A 5 -28.51 -16.02 5.62
C ASN A 5 -29.22 -14.98 4.75
N LEU A 6 -29.31 -13.73 5.22
CA LEU A 6 -29.94 -12.62 4.50
C LEU A 6 -29.05 -11.38 4.54
N ILE A 7 -29.09 -10.56 3.50
CA ILE A 7 -28.48 -9.24 3.47
C ILE A 7 -29.54 -8.19 3.19
N GLY A 8 -29.46 -7.05 3.87
CA GLY A 8 -30.38 -5.94 3.66
C GLY A 8 -29.77 -4.61 4.05
N LYS A 9 -30.46 -3.55 3.68
CA LYS A 9 -30.12 -2.18 4.06
C LYS A 9 -31.05 -1.74 5.19
N ILE A 10 -30.50 -1.20 6.28
CA ILE A 10 -31.30 -0.67 7.39
C ILE A 10 -32.07 0.56 6.90
N VAL A 11 -33.38 0.57 7.07
CA VAL A 11 -34.25 1.71 6.73
C VAL A 11 -34.92 2.35 7.93
N ASP A 12 -35.03 1.62 9.05
CA ASP A 12 -35.55 2.13 10.31
C ASP A 12 -34.90 1.40 11.49
N ILE A 13 -34.68 2.12 12.59
CA ILE A 13 -34.07 1.60 13.83
C ILE A 13 -34.99 1.93 15.00
N GLY A 14 -35.69 0.91 15.51
CA GLY A 14 -36.46 0.97 16.75
C GLY A 14 -35.66 0.48 17.96
N ALA A 15 -36.29 0.46 19.13
CA ALA A 15 -35.63 0.02 20.38
C ALA A 15 -35.25 -1.47 20.35
N ASP A 16 -36.19 -2.33 19.95
CA ASP A 16 -36.04 -3.80 19.95
C ASP A 16 -36.05 -4.40 18.54
N PHE A 17 -36.37 -3.60 17.52
CA PHE A 17 -36.50 -4.04 16.13
C PHE A 17 -35.75 -3.10 15.19
N ILE A 18 -35.26 -3.65 14.08
CA ILE A 18 -34.87 -2.87 12.90
C ILE A 18 -35.74 -3.26 11.71
N THR A 19 -35.97 -2.33 10.81
CA THR A 19 -36.56 -2.63 9.50
C THR A 19 -35.46 -2.62 8.46
N ILE A 20 -35.39 -3.68 7.67
CA ILE A 20 -34.43 -3.80 6.57
C ILE A 20 -35.16 -3.90 5.24
N GLU A 21 -34.58 -3.29 4.21
CA GLU A 21 -34.95 -3.57 2.82
C GLU A 21 -34.01 -4.63 2.26
N GLN A 22 -34.58 -5.77 1.84
CA GLN A 22 -33.80 -6.82 1.18
C GLN A 22 -33.35 -6.36 -0.21
N LEU A 23 -32.08 -6.59 -0.51
CA LEU A 23 -31.56 -6.51 -1.87
C LEU A 23 -31.94 -7.81 -2.61
N GLN A 24 -33.12 -7.87 -3.22
CA GLN A 24 -33.50 -8.98 -4.11
C GLN A 24 -32.99 -8.75 -5.54
N TYR A 25 -32.65 -9.85 -6.24
CA TYR A 25 -32.17 -9.84 -7.63
C TYR A 25 -33.16 -9.22 -8.64
N ASP A 26 -34.45 -9.12 -8.29
CA ASP A 26 -35.51 -8.60 -9.16
C ASP A 26 -35.94 -7.15 -8.84
N GLY A 27 -35.22 -6.45 -7.96
CA GLY A 27 -35.45 -5.01 -7.72
C GLY A 27 -36.72 -4.64 -6.91
N MET A 28 -37.44 -5.62 -6.35
CA MET A 28 -38.50 -5.36 -5.37
C MET A 28 -37.93 -5.28 -3.95
N PHE A 29 -38.07 -4.11 -3.33
CA PHE A 29 -37.72 -3.88 -1.92
C PHE A 29 -38.93 -4.22 -1.04
N ILE A 30 -38.81 -5.25 -0.20
CA ILE A 30 -39.81 -5.57 0.82
C ILE A 30 -39.23 -5.19 2.17
N PRO A 31 -39.72 -4.10 2.81
CA PRO A 31 -39.38 -3.77 4.18
C PRO A 31 -39.76 -4.93 5.10
N THR A 32 -38.78 -5.47 5.80
CA THR A 32 -38.96 -6.62 6.69
C THR A 32 -38.45 -6.29 8.08
N SER A 33 -39.28 -6.50 9.10
CA SER A 33 -38.90 -6.28 10.49
C SER A 33 -38.04 -7.42 11.03
N VAL A 34 -36.97 -7.06 11.74
CA VAL A 34 -35.99 -7.97 12.34
C VAL A 34 -35.94 -7.66 13.84
N LEU A 35 -36.16 -8.66 14.70
CA LEU A 35 -35.95 -8.51 16.13
C LEU A 35 -34.44 -8.51 16.42
N ILE A 36 -33.98 -7.53 17.19
CA ILE A 36 -32.58 -7.39 17.53
C ILE A 36 -32.25 -8.34 18.69
N PRO A 37 -31.27 -9.26 18.55
CA PRO A 37 -30.82 -10.03 19.71
C PRO A 37 -30.18 -9.11 20.74
N GLU A 38 -30.47 -9.32 22.02
CA GLU A 38 -30.05 -8.44 23.14
C GLU A 38 -28.56 -8.06 23.09
N LEU A 39 -27.69 -9.04 22.82
CA LEU A 39 -26.24 -8.82 22.73
C LEU A 39 -25.84 -7.80 21.64
N PHE A 40 -26.58 -7.73 20.54
CA PHE A 40 -26.34 -6.82 19.43
C PHE A 40 -27.08 -5.49 19.56
N GLN A 41 -27.93 -5.31 20.59
CA GLN A 41 -28.72 -4.09 20.76
C GLN A 41 -27.82 -2.85 20.80
N SER A 42 -26.68 -2.91 21.51
CA SER A 42 -25.72 -1.80 21.57
C SER A 42 -25.13 -1.39 20.21
N SER A 43 -24.76 -2.35 19.35
CA SER A 43 -24.20 -2.01 18.03
C SER A 43 -25.28 -1.56 17.06
N VAL A 44 -26.47 -2.15 17.13
CA VAL A 44 -27.60 -1.76 16.29
C VAL A 44 -28.10 -0.35 16.63
N GLN A 45 -28.19 0.01 17.91
CA GLN A 45 -28.54 1.38 18.31
C GLN A 45 -27.48 2.41 17.90
N ASN A 46 -26.23 1.97 17.71
CA ASN A 46 -25.16 2.82 17.20
C ASN A 46 -25.12 2.87 15.66
N ALA A 47 -25.89 2.05 14.96
CA ALA A 47 -25.97 2.03 13.51
C ALA A 47 -26.74 3.23 12.97
N LEU A 48 -26.62 3.46 11.67
CA LEU A 48 -27.29 4.54 10.95
C LEU A 48 -28.21 3.95 9.87
N VAL A 49 -29.30 4.67 9.60
CA VAL A 49 -30.15 4.37 8.44
C VAL A 49 -29.27 4.41 7.19
N GLY A 50 -29.39 3.35 6.40
CA GLY A 50 -28.61 3.13 5.19
C GLY A 50 -27.41 2.19 5.36
N ASN A 51 -27.03 1.85 6.59
CA ASN A 51 -26.01 0.82 6.79
C ASN A 51 -26.47 -0.54 6.25
N ILE A 52 -25.53 -1.31 5.72
CA ILE A 52 -25.77 -2.68 5.26
C ILE A 52 -25.69 -3.63 6.46
N VAL A 53 -26.61 -4.58 6.54
CA VAL A 53 -26.64 -5.61 7.59
C VAL A 53 -26.75 -7.00 6.97
N GLN A 54 -25.88 -7.90 7.44
CA GLN A 54 -25.92 -9.32 7.15
C GLN A 54 -26.47 -10.05 8.38
N LEU A 55 -27.55 -10.80 8.15
CA LEU A 55 -28.20 -11.65 9.11
C LEU A 55 -27.78 -13.11 8.86
N ILE A 56 -27.42 -13.82 9.92
CA ILE A 56 -26.94 -15.21 9.85
C ILE A 56 -27.89 -16.12 10.64
N ASP A 57 -28.19 -17.29 10.05
CA ASP A 57 -29.09 -18.30 10.60
C ASP A 57 -30.45 -17.73 11.00
N VAL A 58 -31.14 -17.09 10.06
CA VAL A 58 -32.42 -16.41 10.29
C VAL A 58 -33.59 -17.40 10.37
N VAL A 59 -34.46 -17.18 11.36
CA VAL A 59 -35.76 -17.85 11.50
C VAL A 59 -36.88 -16.82 11.39
N LEU A 60 -37.93 -17.14 10.65
CA LEU A 60 -39.18 -16.40 10.65
C LEU A 60 -40.01 -16.76 11.89
N ASP A 61 -40.34 -15.76 12.70
CA ASP A 61 -41.37 -15.87 13.75
C ASP A 61 -42.74 -15.56 13.14
N ASP A 62 -43.46 -16.60 12.75
CA ASP A 62 -44.77 -16.49 12.10
C ASP A 62 -45.82 -15.80 13.00
N LYS A 63 -45.63 -15.79 14.34
CA LYS A 63 -46.55 -15.12 15.27
C LYS A 63 -46.33 -13.63 15.35
N ARG A 64 -45.07 -13.18 15.26
CA ARG A 64 -44.69 -11.76 15.33
C ARG A 64 -44.51 -11.13 13.95
N GLY A 65 -44.47 -11.93 12.88
CA GLY A 65 -44.23 -11.45 11.52
C GLY A 65 -42.84 -10.86 11.32
N CYS A 66 -41.85 -11.31 12.11
CA CYS A 66 -40.50 -10.75 12.12
C CYS A 66 -39.41 -11.81 11.94
N LEU A 67 -38.24 -11.36 11.50
CA LEU A 67 -37.04 -12.17 11.38
C LEU A 67 -36.28 -12.23 12.71
N LEU A 68 -35.79 -13.41 13.06
CA LEU A 68 -34.98 -13.71 14.23
C LEU A 68 -33.60 -14.22 13.77
N PRO A 69 -32.58 -13.35 13.67
CA PRO A 69 -31.23 -13.76 13.33
C PRO A 69 -30.51 -14.33 14.56
N LYS A 70 -29.61 -15.30 14.35
CA LYS A 70 -28.70 -15.77 15.40
C LYS A 70 -27.51 -14.83 15.59
N LEU A 71 -26.96 -14.33 14.49
CA LEU A 71 -25.91 -13.32 14.48
C LEU A 71 -26.30 -12.19 13.54
N LEU A 72 -25.84 -10.98 13.87
CA LEU A 72 -26.10 -9.77 13.11
C LEU A 72 -24.77 -9.05 12.88
N ILE A 73 -24.44 -8.80 11.61
CA ILE A 73 -23.17 -8.19 11.19
C ILE A 73 -23.47 -6.91 10.43
N ILE A 74 -22.97 -5.78 10.92
CA ILE A 74 -23.22 -4.45 10.33
C ILE A 74 -22.01 -4.05 9.50
N GLU A 75 -22.24 -3.56 8.29
CA GLU A 75 -21.20 -3.28 7.29
C GLU A 75 -20.29 -4.49 7.02
N PRO A 76 -20.85 -5.62 6.52
CA PRO A 76 -20.12 -6.87 6.30
C PRO A 76 -18.92 -6.74 5.35
N ASP A 77 -18.94 -5.76 4.44
CA ASP A 77 -17.83 -5.52 3.51
C ASP A 77 -16.57 -4.94 4.20
N TYR A 78 -16.74 -4.32 5.38
CA TYR A 78 -15.64 -3.76 6.16
C TYR A 78 -14.92 -4.86 6.95
N LEU A 79 -14.01 -5.60 6.30
CA LEU A 79 -13.32 -6.71 6.96
C LEU A 79 -12.38 -6.21 8.06
N VAL A 80 -12.46 -6.88 9.22
CA VAL A 80 -11.54 -6.69 10.36
C VAL A 80 -10.77 -7.99 10.58
N ASP A 81 -9.47 -7.87 10.87
CA ASP A 81 -8.64 -9.04 11.18
C ASP A 81 -9.14 -9.71 12.47
N VAL A 82 -9.25 -11.04 12.45
CA VAL A 82 -9.65 -11.84 13.62
C VAL A 82 -8.78 -11.52 14.84
N SER A 83 -7.46 -11.35 14.64
CA SER A 83 -6.53 -10.99 15.72
C SER A 83 -6.81 -9.60 16.30
N ALA A 84 -7.22 -8.62 15.48
CA ALA A 84 -7.55 -7.28 15.96
C ALA A 84 -8.82 -7.27 16.83
N VAL A 85 -9.83 -8.07 16.46
CA VAL A 85 -11.04 -8.26 17.27
C VAL A 85 -10.70 -8.99 18.58
N ALA A 86 -9.91 -10.06 18.51
CA ALA A 86 -9.49 -10.82 19.69
C ALA A 86 -8.68 -9.98 20.68
N GLU A 87 -7.82 -9.06 20.21
CA GLU A 87 -7.06 -8.15 21.07
C GLU A 87 -7.93 -7.08 21.76
N CYS A 88 -9.20 -6.95 21.37
CA CYS A 88 -10.19 -6.14 22.08
C CYS A 88 -10.91 -6.90 23.20
N MET A 89 -10.70 -8.22 23.30
CA MET A 89 -11.36 -9.12 24.25
C MET A 89 -10.39 -9.48 25.37
N ARG A 90 -10.49 -8.78 26.50
CA ARG A 90 -9.56 -8.97 27.63
C ARG A 90 -10.30 -9.49 28.85
N GLU A 91 -9.61 -10.31 29.64
CA GLU A 91 -10.09 -10.82 30.94
C GLU A 91 -10.66 -9.68 31.80
N TYR A 92 -9.99 -8.53 31.75
CA TYR A 92 -10.31 -7.31 32.51
C TYR A 92 -11.29 -6.35 31.83
N GLY A 93 -11.79 -6.64 30.63
CA GLY A 93 -12.77 -5.82 29.91
C GLY A 93 -12.69 -5.94 28.40
N SER A 94 -13.82 -6.23 27.76
CA SER A 94 -13.96 -6.27 26.29
C SER A 94 -14.47 -4.92 25.79
N HIS A 95 -13.71 -4.22 24.94
CA HIS A 95 -14.13 -2.91 24.43
C HIS A 95 -13.50 -2.56 23.07
N PRO A 96 -14.23 -1.95 22.11
CA PRO A 96 -13.69 -1.57 20.81
C PRO A 96 -12.58 -0.50 20.88
N PHE A 97 -12.44 0.24 21.98
CA PHE A 97 -11.39 1.25 22.14
C PHE A 97 -9.97 0.67 22.15
N TYR A 98 -9.78 -0.60 22.49
CA TYR A 98 -8.48 -1.24 22.33
C TYR A 98 -8.03 -1.22 20.85
N PHE A 99 -8.96 -1.30 19.90
CA PHE A 99 -8.64 -1.17 18.46
C PHE A 99 -8.05 0.22 18.15
N LEU A 100 -8.69 1.30 18.62
CA LEU A 100 -8.22 2.67 18.39
C LEU A 100 -6.84 2.91 19.02
N ILE A 101 -6.63 2.43 20.26
CA ILE A 101 -5.34 2.54 20.96
C ILE A 101 -4.26 1.75 20.21
N ASN A 102 -4.51 0.48 19.86
CA ASN A 102 -3.56 -0.38 19.18
C ASN A 102 -3.21 0.12 17.76
N ARG A 103 -4.14 0.83 17.10
CA ARG A 103 -3.91 1.47 15.80
C ARG A 103 -2.93 2.64 15.89
N CYS A 104 -2.99 3.41 16.98
CA CYS A 104 -2.18 4.62 17.18
C CYS A 104 -0.83 4.38 17.85
N THR A 105 -0.70 3.30 18.63
CA THR A 105 0.51 3.01 19.42
C THR A 105 1.59 2.30 18.60
N GLU A 106 2.85 2.59 18.91
CA GLU A 106 4.00 1.97 18.24
C GLU A 106 4.16 0.51 18.67
N ARG A 107 4.45 -0.38 17.70
CA ARG A 107 4.89 -1.74 18.01
C ARG A 107 6.38 -1.70 18.29
N VAL A 108 6.77 -2.00 19.53
CA VAL A 108 8.18 -1.98 19.95
C VAL A 108 8.85 -3.28 19.52
N ASN A 109 9.92 -3.20 18.72
CA ASN A 109 10.78 -4.36 18.48
C ASN A 109 11.42 -4.83 19.80
N SER A 110 10.91 -5.94 20.33
CA SER A 110 11.19 -6.46 21.67
C SER A 110 11.49 -7.95 21.62
N ALA A 111 12.21 -8.46 22.62
CA ALA A 111 12.56 -9.88 22.70
C ALA A 111 11.34 -10.82 22.61
N PRO A 112 10.19 -10.54 23.26
CA PRO A 112 9.00 -11.39 23.13
C PRO A 112 8.43 -11.48 21.71
N ILE A 113 8.45 -10.37 20.95
CA ILE A 113 8.00 -10.37 19.55
C ILE A 113 8.94 -11.21 18.69
N LEU A 114 10.26 -11.06 18.88
CA LEU A 114 11.26 -11.86 18.18
C LEU A 114 11.14 -13.35 18.50
N LEU A 115 10.85 -13.72 19.75
CA LEU A 115 10.58 -15.11 20.14
C LEU A 115 9.30 -15.65 19.47
N GLY A 116 8.27 -14.82 19.32
CA GLY A 116 7.07 -15.18 18.55
C GLY A 116 7.36 -15.44 17.08
N ASN A 117 8.14 -14.57 16.43
CA ASN A 117 8.57 -14.76 15.05
C ASN A 117 9.42 -16.03 14.90
N ALA A 118 10.32 -16.28 15.86
CA ALA A 118 11.14 -17.49 15.87
C ALA A 118 10.32 -18.76 16.05
N ALA A 119 9.33 -18.75 16.96
CA ALA A 119 8.46 -19.89 17.20
C ALA A 119 7.67 -20.26 15.94
N ASN A 120 7.12 -19.29 15.20
CA ASN A 120 6.46 -19.54 13.92
C ASN A 120 7.45 -20.13 12.91
N PHE A 121 8.63 -19.52 12.75
CA PHE A 121 9.65 -20.04 11.84
C PHE A 121 10.10 -21.48 12.19
N PHE A 122 10.23 -21.80 13.48
CA PHE A 122 10.58 -23.15 13.92
C PHE A 122 9.47 -24.16 13.65
N LEU A 123 8.21 -23.77 13.85
CA LEU A 123 7.06 -24.61 13.50
C LEU A 123 7.09 -24.94 12.00
N ASP A 124 7.38 -23.95 11.15
CA ASP A 124 7.49 -24.14 9.70
C ASP A 124 8.56 -25.15 9.31
N GLU A 125 9.79 -24.96 9.81
CA GLU A 125 10.91 -25.86 9.53
C GLU A 125 10.63 -27.30 10.00
N LEU A 126 10.00 -27.46 11.17
CA LEU A 126 9.68 -28.77 11.73
C LEU A 126 8.52 -29.45 10.99
N VAL A 127 7.44 -28.74 10.70
CA VAL A 127 6.28 -29.29 9.98
C VAL A 127 6.68 -29.70 8.57
N TYR A 128 7.49 -28.89 7.89
CA TYR A 128 7.92 -29.15 6.51
C TYR A 128 9.11 -30.09 6.35
N SER A 129 9.86 -30.39 7.42
CA SER A 129 10.88 -31.44 7.41
C SER A 129 10.34 -32.85 7.14
N ASP A 130 11.18 -33.70 6.53
CA ASP A 130 10.89 -35.13 6.36
C ASP A 130 10.76 -35.81 7.73
N ASP A 131 11.76 -35.60 8.60
CA ASP A 131 11.79 -36.05 9.99
C ASP A 131 12.13 -34.88 10.94
N PRO A 132 11.17 -34.43 11.78
CA PRO A 132 11.39 -33.37 12.76
C PRO A 132 12.52 -33.67 13.75
N LEU A 133 12.77 -34.95 14.07
CA LEU A 133 13.80 -35.34 15.03
C LEU A 133 15.23 -35.18 14.47
N LEU A 134 15.37 -35.09 13.15
CA LEU A 134 16.66 -34.86 12.49
C LEU A 134 16.97 -33.38 12.25
N VAL A 135 16.04 -32.47 12.54
CA VAL A 135 16.24 -31.02 12.39
C VAL A 135 17.15 -30.49 13.49
N ASP A 136 18.30 -29.93 13.11
CA ASP A 136 19.26 -29.36 14.06
C ASP A 136 18.82 -27.98 14.58
N ALA A 137 18.74 -27.85 15.91
CA ALA A 137 18.33 -26.62 16.59
C ALA A 137 19.25 -25.45 16.26
N ASN A 138 20.57 -25.66 16.31
CA ASN A 138 21.55 -24.58 16.13
C ASN A 138 21.57 -24.06 14.69
N ALA A 139 21.49 -24.96 13.71
CA ALA A 139 21.38 -24.62 12.30
C ALA A 139 20.10 -23.82 12.04
N THR A 140 18.98 -24.23 12.64
CA THR A 140 17.70 -23.53 12.49
C THR A 140 17.71 -22.15 13.13
N ILE A 141 18.27 -22.00 14.34
CA ILE A 141 18.45 -20.68 14.98
C ILE A 141 19.37 -19.78 14.15
N LYS A 142 20.43 -20.32 13.53
CA LYS A 142 21.28 -19.54 12.61
C LYS A 142 20.52 -19.10 11.35
N LYS A 143 19.69 -19.97 10.76
CA LYS A 143 18.80 -19.58 9.65
C LYS A 143 17.88 -18.45 10.07
N PHE A 144 17.25 -18.54 11.24
CA PHE A 144 16.40 -17.49 11.78
C PHE A 144 17.16 -16.15 11.91
N PHE A 145 18.39 -16.19 12.43
CA PHE A 145 19.24 -15.00 12.49
C PHE A 145 19.49 -14.39 11.10
N HIS A 146 19.77 -15.20 10.09
CA HIS A 146 20.00 -14.71 8.73
C HIS A 146 18.73 -14.18 8.04
N LEU A 147 17.54 -14.60 8.47
CA LEU A 147 16.26 -14.06 8.00
C LEU A 147 15.91 -12.72 8.68
N TYR A 148 16.24 -12.56 9.97
CA TYR A 148 15.94 -11.36 10.77
C TYR A 148 17.19 -10.69 11.36
N PRO A 149 18.27 -10.47 10.57
CA PRO A 149 19.56 -10.04 11.11
C PRO A 149 19.48 -8.63 11.70
N LEU A 150 18.65 -7.77 11.11
CA LEU A 150 18.40 -6.44 11.64
C LEU A 150 17.62 -6.52 12.94
N ASP A 151 16.40 -7.06 12.91
CA ASP A 151 15.48 -7.00 14.06
C ASP A 151 16.13 -7.52 15.34
N ILE A 152 16.92 -8.59 15.24
CA ILE A 152 17.70 -9.15 16.35
C ILE A 152 18.86 -8.24 16.78
N SER A 153 19.57 -7.62 15.84
CA SER A 153 20.72 -6.75 16.15
C SER A 153 20.31 -5.43 16.80
N ILE A 154 19.19 -4.85 16.36
CA ILE A 154 18.70 -3.53 16.80
C ILE A 154 17.75 -3.59 18.00
N CYS A 155 17.24 -4.78 18.36
CA CYS A 155 16.38 -4.98 19.53
C CYS A 155 17.00 -4.43 20.82
N LEU A 156 16.24 -3.61 21.54
CA LEU A 156 16.70 -2.93 22.76
C LEU A 156 16.98 -3.89 23.90
N ASP A 157 16.11 -4.88 24.08
CA ASP A 157 16.25 -5.88 25.15
C ASP A 157 17.56 -6.65 25.04
N LEU A 158 18.00 -6.92 23.81
CA LEU A 158 19.19 -7.71 23.53
C LEU A 158 20.50 -6.91 23.63
N LYS A 159 20.47 -5.63 24.01
CA LYS A 159 21.70 -4.89 24.35
C LYS A 159 22.17 -5.16 25.77
N ASP A 160 21.25 -5.57 26.63
CA ASP A 160 21.56 -6.07 27.96
C ASP A 160 22.05 -7.52 27.83
N ARG A 161 23.25 -7.79 28.35
CA ARG A 161 23.90 -9.09 28.20
C ARG A 161 23.14 -10.21 28.91
N ASP A 162 22.52 -9.93 30.04
CA ASP A 162 21.78 -10.93 30.80
C ASP A 162 20.48 -11.27 30.07
N LYS A 163 19.78 -10.25 29.55
CA LYS A 163 18.58 -10.46 28.71
C LYS A 163 18.90 -11.15 27.39
N GLU A 164 20.04 -10.86 26.78
CA GLU A 164 20.51 -11.55 25.57
C GLU A 164 20.70 -13.04 25.81
N ILE A 165 21.36 -13.43 26.91
CA ILE A 165 21.55 -14.83 27.29
C ILE A 165 20.18 -15.51 27.45
N VAL A 166 19.28 -14.89 28.23
CA VAL A 166 17.93 -15.40 28.45
C VAL A 166 17.15 -15.55 27.13
N PHE A 167 17.32 -14.63 26.19
CA PHE A 167 16.66 -14.70 24.88
C PHE A 167 17.14 -15.89 24.05
N PHE A 168 18.46 -16.13 23.96
CA PHE A 168 18.98 -17.26 23.18
C PHE A 168 18.70 -18.61 23.85
N ASP A 169 18.64 -18.67 25.18
CA ASP A 169 18.20 -19.86 25.90
C ASP A 169 16.71 -20.13 25.64
N ALA A 170 15.89 -19.08 25.66
CA ALA A 170 14.47 -19.19 25.29
C ALA A 170 14.29 -19.68 23.84
N LEU A 171 15.09 -19.20 22.87
CA LEU A 171 15.04 -19.69 21.48
C LEU A 171 15.25 -21.20 21.40
N LYS A 172 16.27 -21.73 22.10
CA LYS A 172 16.52 -23.18 22.16
C LYS A 172 15.36 -23.92 22.82
N GLN A 173 14.82 -23.37 23.90
CA GLN A 173 13.68 -23.97 24.60
C GLN A 173 12.44 -24.05 23.68
N HIS A 174 12.09 -22.95 23.02
CA HIS A 174 10.98 -22.93 22.05
C HIS A 174 11.19 -23.95 20.93
N PHE A 175 12.40 -24.05 20.37
CA PHE A 175 12.71 -25.06 19.35
C PHE A 175 12.50 -26.49 19.87
N ASN A 176 13.10 -26.83 21.02
CA ASN A 176 13.03 -28.18 21.59
C ASN A 176 11.58 -28.59 21.94
N HIS A 177 10.81 -27.66 22.50
CA HIS A 177 9.40 -27.88 22.79
C HIS A 177 8.60 -28.08 21.50
N LEU A 178 8.77 -27.22 20.50
CA LEU A 178 8.09 -27.38 19.22
C LEU A 178 8.48 -28.67 18.52
N GLN A 179 9.74 -29.08 18.56
CA GLN A 179 10.18 -30.36 18.01
C GLN A 179 9.43 -31.52 18.67
N SER A 180 9.34 -31.52 20.00
CA SER A 180 8.60 -32.54 20.77
C SER A 180 7.09 -32.52 20.47
N ILE A 181 6.50 -31.32 20.36
CA ILE A 181 5.09 -31.14 20.01
C ILE A 181 4.79 -31.68 18.62
N VAL A 182 5.64 -31.36 17.64
CA VAL A 182 5.46 -31.79 16.24
C VAL A 182 5.77 -33.28 16.05
N SER A 183 6.74 -33.84 16.78
CA SER A 183 7.14 -35.25 16.65
C SER A 183 6.27 -36.22 17.43
N ALA A 184 5.79 -35.83 18.63
CA ALA A 184 5.02 -36.71 19.50
C ALA A 184 3.61 -36.17 19.77
N GLY A 185 3.46 -34.88 20.09
CA GLY A 185 2.17 -34.27 20.39
C GLY A 185 1.18 -34.34 19.23
N PHE A 186 1.63 -34.08 18.00
CA PHE A 186 0.79 -34.19 16.80
C PHE A 186 0.32 -35.63 16.59
N THR A 187 1.22 -36.60 16.75
CA THR A 187 0.88 -38.02 16.63
C THR A 187 -0.14 -38.46 17.69
N GLU A 188 0.02 -38.01 18.95
CA GLU A 188 -0.93 -38.28 20.03
C GLU A 188 -2.34 -37.73 19.71
N LYS A 189 -2.43 -36.59 19.04
CA LYS A 189 -3.70 -35.97 18.61
C LYS A 189 -4.16 -36.40 17.20
N GLY A 190 -3.45 -37.34 16.57
CA GLY A 190 -3.78 -37.83 15.23
C GLY A 190 -3.66 -36.78 14.11
N ILE A 191 -2.81 -35.77 14.31
CA ILE A 191 -2.56 -34.67 13.35
C ILE A 191 -1.50 -35.13 12.35
N ASP A 192 -1.84 -35.15 11.07
CA ASP A 192 -0.93 -35.47 9.98
C ASP A 192 -0.24 -34.21 9.43
N ARG A 193 1.10 -34.20 9.51
CA ARG A 193 1.92 -33.11 8.96
C ARG A 193 1.91 -33.06 7.43
N LYS A 194 1.63 -34.19 6.75
CA LYS A 194 1.71 -34.27 5.29
C LYS A 194 0.55 -33.55 4.58
N SER A 195 -0.61 -33.50 5.23
CA SER A 195 -1.79 -32.77 4.78
C SER A 195 -1.88 -31.34 5.35
N ALA A 196 -0.87 -30.92 6.12
CA ALA A 196 -0.82 -29.61 6.76
C ALA A 196 -0.47 -28.47 5.79
N ILE A 197 -1.15 -27.35 5.99
CA ILE A 197 -0.94 -26.08 5.31
C ILE A 197 -0.61 -25.04 6.39
N LEU A 198 0.50 -24.34 6.21
CA LEU A 198 0.94 -23.29 7.12
C LEU A 198 0.53 -21.93 6.58
N GLU A 199 0.22 -21.03 7.51
CA GLU A 199 -0.20 -19.66 7.21
C GLU A 199 -1.38 -19.50 6.20
N PRO A 200 -2.42 -20.38 6.18
CA PRO A 200 -3.52 -20.21 5.24
C PRO A 200 -4.35 -18.96 5.55
N SER A 201 -4.73 -18.23 4.51
CA SER A 201 -5.52 -17.01 4.61
C SER A 201 -6.95 -17.23 4.14
N PHE A 202 -7.90 -16.62 4.85
CA PHE A 202 -9.33 -16.70 4.58
C PHE A 202 -9.99 -15.32 4.60
N ILE A 203 -10.98 -15.13 3.74
CA ILE A 203 -11.79 -13.91 3.61
C ILE A 203 -13.24 -14.32 3.83
N CYS A 204 -13.91 -13.74 4.84
CA CYS A 204 -15.26 -14.12 5.22
C CYS A 204 -16.17 -12.87 5.37
N PRO A 205 -16.69 -12.33 4.25
CA PRO A 205 -17.55 -11.15 4.27
C PRO A 205 -18.85 -11.36 5.03
N SER A 206 -19.39 -12.58 5.07
CA SER A 206 -20.60 -12.87 5.85
C SER A 206 -20.44 -12.57 7.33
N LEU A 207 -19.23 -12.68 7.88
CA LEU A 207 -18.89 -12.30 9.25
C LEU A 207 -18.21 -10.93 9.33
N GLY A 208 -17.87 -10.34 8.19
CA GLY A 208 -17.05 -9.14 8.12
C GLY A 208 -15.66 -9.32 8.72
N LEU A 209 -15.09 -10.51 8.54
CA LEU A 209 -13.80 -10.90 9.09
C LEU A 209 -12.85 -11.38 7.99
N GLN A 210 -11.57 -11.25 8.25
CA GLN A 210 -10.49 -11.95 7.54
C GLN A 210 -9.46 -12.47 8.54
N GLY A 211 -8.69 -13.47 8.16
CA GLY A 211 -7.73 -14.06 9.07
C GLY A 211 -6.69 -14.92 8.39
N ARG A 212 -5.54 -15.05 9.07
CA ARG A 212 -4.46 -15.94 8.71
C ARG A 212 -4.20 -16.88 9.88
N LEU A 213 -4.39 -18.17 9.69
CA LEU A 213 -4.12 -19.19 10.70
C LEU A 213 -2.64 -19.53 10.71
N ASP A 214 -2.07 -20.00 11.81
CA ASP A 214 -0.68 -20.49 11.77
C ASP A 214 -0.58 -21.88 11.12
N PHE A 215 -1.55 -22.76 11.41
CA PHE A 215 -1.59 -24.13 10.89
C PHE A 215 -3.02 -24.59 10.62
N PHE A 216 -3.22 -25.28 9.49
CA PHE A 216 -4.46 -25.94 9.13
C PHE A 216 -4.19 -27.30 8.49
N GLU A 217 -4.89 -28.33 8.94
CA GLU A 217 -4.84 -29.68 8.39
C GLU A 217 -6.25 -30.09 7.97
N ARG A 218 -6.38 -30.68 6.78
CA ARG A 218 -7.63 -31.32 6.34
C ARG A 218 -7.37 -32.79 6.05
N ARG A 219 -8.06 -33.67 6.77
CA ARG A 219 -7.97 -35.13 6.63
C ARG A 219 -8.95 -35.63 5.55
N ASP A 220 -8.66 -36.79 4.98
CA ASP A 220 -9.47 -37.40 3.90
C ASP A 220 -10.91 -37.69 4.33
N ASN A 221 -11.15 -37.98 5.61
CA ASN A 221 -12.48 -38.20 6.18
C ASN A 221 -13.29 -36.90 6.40
N GLY A 222 -12.73 -35.75 6.03
CA GLY A 222 -13.33 -34.43 6.19
C GLY A 222 -13.21 -33.83 7.60
N ALA A 223 -12.53 -34.50 8.54
CA ALA A 223 -12.11 -33.88 9.79
C ALA A 223 -10.97 -32.90 9.53
N SER A 224 -10.85 -31.86 10.34
CA SER A 224 -9.83 -30.83 10.16
C SER A 224 -9.31 -30.33 11.50
N THR A 225 -8.06 -29.90 11.49
CA THR A 225 -7.36 -29.38 12.66
C THR A 225 -6.87 -27.97 12.37
N VAL A 226 -7.07 -27.07 13.32
CA VAL A 226 -6.48 -25.73 13.34
C VAL A 226 -5.55 -25.64 14.54
N ILE A 227 -4.38 -25.05 14.36
CA ILE A 227 -3.50 -24.71 15.48
C ILE A 227 -3.13 -23.23 15.37
N GLU A 228 -3.36 -22.50 16.46
CA GLU A 228 -2.90 -21.13 16.65
C GLU A 228 -1.73 -21.13 17.63
N LEU A 229 -0.60 -20.53 17.24
CA LEU A 229 0.64 -20.53 17.99
C LEU A 229 0.72 -19.30 18.91
N LYS A 230 1.12 -19.53 20.16
CA LYS A 230 1.43 -18.48 21.15
C LYS A 230 2.80 -18.72 21.76
N SER A 231 3.65 -17.68 21.77
CA SER A 231 4.99 -17.72 22.35
C SER A 231 5.09 -17.07 23.74
N GLY A 232 4.06 -16.31 24.13
CA GLY A 232 3.99 -15.62 25.41
C GLY A 232 3.83 -16.56 26.61
N LYS A 233 3.83 -15.97 27.81
CA LYS A 233 3.49 -16.70 29.04
C LYS A 233 2.03 -17.19 28.96
N THR A 234 1.78 -18.32 29.61
CA THR A 234 0.41 -18.82 29.80
C THR A 234 -0.38 -17.85 30.69
N PRO A 235 -1.68 -17.64 30.42
CA PRO A 235 -2.48 -16.60 31.08
C PRO A 235 -2.68 -16.78 32.60
N TYR A 236 -2.40 -17.98 33.13
CA TYR A 236 -2.53 -18.32 34.55
C TYR A 236 -1.24 -18.94 35.12
N GLY A 237 -0.10 -18.67 34.48
CA GLY A 237 1.19 -19.29 34.81
C GLY A 237 1.15 -20.81 34.71
N ASP A 238 1.90 -21.47 35.59
CA ASP A 238 2.09 -22.93 35.57
C ASP A 238 1.05 -23.66 36.43
N TYR A 239 0.05 -22.96 36.98
CA TYR A 239 -0.92 -23.53 37.93
C TYR A 239 -2.14 -24.17 37.28
N HIS A 240 -2.46 -23.81 36.02
CA HIS A 240 -3.63 -24.32 35.30
C HIS A 240 -3.31 -24.69 33.85
N HIS A 241 -2.75 -25.89 33.66
CA HIS A 241 -2.26 -26.42 32.38
C HIS A 241 -3.34 -26.61 31.28
N GLN A 242 -4.62 -26.38 31.60
CA GLN A 242 -5.71 -26.41 30.62
C GLN A 242 -6.30 -25.02 30.30
N ALA A 243 -5.95 -23.97 31.05
CA ALA A 243 -6.59 -22.67 30.86
C ALA A 243 -6.16 -22.00 29.55
N ILE A 244 -7.09 -21.32 28.89
CA ILE A 244 -6.84 -20.52 27.69
C ILE A 244 -7.27 -19.09 28.02
N GLY A 245 -6.43 -18.11 27.70
CA GLY A 245 -6.74 -16.70 27.94
C GLY A 245 -7.87 -16.24 27.03
N LEU A 246 -8.70 -15.32 27.51
CA LEU A 246 -9.89 -14.89 26.78
C LEU A 246 -9.61 -14.48 25.32
N ASN A 247 -8.58 -13.66 25.06
CA ASN A 247 -8.24 -13.24 23.70
C ASN A 247 -7.85 -14.43 22.80
N HIS A 248 -7.06 -15.38 23.31
CA HIS A 248 -6.67 -16.58 22.56
C HIS A 248 -7.88 -17.47 22.27
N GLN A 249 -8.76 -17.65 23.25
CA GLN A 249 -10.00 -18.41 23.08
C GLN A 249 -10.93 -17.75 22.06
N THR A 250 -11.06 -16.41 22.11
CA THR A 250 -11.84 -15.66 21.12
C THR A 250 -11.28 -15.83 19.72
N GLN A 251 -9.96 -15.70 19.55
CA GLN A 251 -9.30 -15.89 18.26
C GLN A 251 -9.59 -17.28 17.68
N ALA A 252 -9.45 -18.34 18.48
CA ALA A 252 -9.79 -19.70 18.08
C ALA A 252 -11.28 -19.85 17.69
N SER A 253 -12.20 -19.32 18.51
CA SER A 253 -13.64 -19.41 18.23
C SER A 253 -14.04 -18.65 16.97
N LEU A 254 -13.43 -17.50 16.68
CA LEU A 254 -13.65 -16.75 15.44
C LEU A 254 -13.12 -17.51 14.22
N TYR A 255 -11.96 -18.16 14.32
CA TYR A 255 -11.45 -19.02 13.26
C TYR A 255 -12.33 -20.24 13.01
N GLN A 256 -12.90 -20.84 14.06
CA GLN A 256 -13.84 -21.95 13.91
C GLN A 256 -15.05 -21.56 13.06
N ILE A 257 -15.73 -20.47 13.38
CA ILE A 257 -16.90 -20.02 12.60
C ILE A 257 -16.50 -19.53 11.21
N MET A 258 -15.33 -18.90 11.05
CA MET A 258 -14.83 -18.48 9.74
C MET A 258 -14.57 -19.68 8.82
N ILE A 259 -13.94 -20.75 9.33
CA ILE A 259 -13.72 -21.99 8.56
C ILE A 259 -15.04 -22.68 8.25
N GLN A 260 -15.98 -22.70 9.19
CA GLN A 260 -17.31 -23.24 8.93
C GLN A 260 -18.00 -22.50 7.77
N GLN A 261 -17.94 -21.17 7.75
CA GLN A 261 -18.54 -20.36 6.68
C GLN A 261 -17.80 -20.48 5.35
N ALA A 262 -16.45 -20.50 5.37
CA ALA A 262 -15.64 -20.53 4.16
C ALA A 262 -15.57 -21.93 3.52
N LEU A 263 -15.44 -22.99 4.33
CA LEU A 263 -15.18 -24.35 3.85
C LEU A 263 -16.34 -25.34 4.11
N GLY A 264 -17.40 -24.92 4.80
CA GLY A 264 -18.54 -25.79 5.13
C GLY A 264 -18.22 -26.88 6.18
N ILE A 265 -17.11 -26.75 6.91
CA ILE A 265 -16.68 -27.74 7.92
C ILE A 265 -17.44 -27.47 9.23
N SER A 266 -18.22 -28.44 9.70
CA SER A 266 -18.97 -28.29 10.95
C SER A 266 -18.04 -28.29 12.18
N PHE A 267 -18.45 -27.63 13.25
CA PHE A 267 -17.67 -27.60 14.51
C PHE A 267 -17.35 -28.99 15.07
N ALA A 268 -18.25 -29.96 14.88
CA ALA A 268 -18.01 -31.34 15.32
C ALA A 268 -16.87 -32.05 14.57
N LYS A 269 -16.49 -31.54 13.39
CA LYS A 269 -15.39 -32.06 12.57
C LYS A 269 -14.15 -31.16 12.60
N LEU A 270 -14.17 -30.10 13.40
CA LEU A 270 -13.10 -29.10 13.45
C LEU A 270 -12.50 -29.04 14.86
N GLU A 271 -11.32 -29.61 15.03
CA GLU A 271 -10.54 -29.45 16.25
C GLU A 271 -9.70 -28.17 16.15
N THR A 272 -9.69 -27.36 17.20
CA THR A 272 -8.92 -26.11 17.22
C THR A 272 -8.09 -26.07 18.49
N TYR A 273 -6.78 -26.03 18.33
CA TYR A 273 -5.83 -26.02 19.43
C TYR A 273 -5.13 -24.67 19.53
N ILE A 274 -4.89 -24.21 20.76
CA ILE A 274 -3.88 -23.18 21.04
C ILE A 274 -2.59 -23.91 21.41
N CYS A 275 -1.52 -23.67 20.66
CA CYS A 275 -0.19 -24.20 20.92
C CYS A 275 0.66 -23.17 21.68
N TYR A 276 0.95 -23.44 22.94
CA TYR A 276 1.88 -22.62 23.73
C TYR A 276 3.30 -23.15 23.57
N SER A 277 4.08 -22.58 22.65
CA SER A 277 5.45 -23.03 22.33
C SER A 277 6.44 -22.90 23.49
N ARG A 278 6.11 -22.11 24.52
CA ARG A 278 6.91 -22.01 25.74
C ARG A 278 6.76 -23.25 26.64
N CYS A 279 5.67 -24.00 26.53
CA CYS A 279 5.36 -25.15 27.37
C CYS A 279 5.92 -26.45 26.76
N GLY A 280 6.49 -27.31 27.61
CA GLY A 280 6.84 -28.68 27.24
C GLY A 280 5.63 -29.60 27.19
N LEU A 281 5.78 -30.84 26.69
CA LEU A 281 4.69 -31.81 26.59
C LEU A 281 4.01 -32.13 27.94
N GLU A 282 4.78 -32.16 29.03
CA GLU A 282 4.28 -32.41 30.40
C GLU A 282 3.28 -31.34 30.87
N GLU A 283 3.33 -30.13 30.30
CA GLU A 283 2.51 -28.98 30.69
C GLU A 283 1.29 -28.77 29.77
N ASN A 284 0.98 -29.77 28.93
CA ASN A 284 -0.11 -29.74 27.94
C ASN A 284 -0.07 -28.49 27.03
N PRO A 285 0.86 -28.47 26.05
CA PRO A 285 1.10 -27.30 25.21
C PRO A 285 0.02 -27.12 24.14
N LEU A 286 -0.68 -28.19 23.73
CA LEU A 286 -1.79 -28.17 22.77
C LEU A 286 -3.13 -28.17 23.52
N ARG A 287 -3.68 -26.98 23.77
CA ARG A 287 -4.93 -26.82 24.54
C ARG A 287 -6.11 -26.73 23.58
N LEU A 288 -7.06 -27.66 23.71
CA LEU A 288 -8.26 -27.70 22.88
C LEU A 288 -9.19 -26.53 23.23
N ALA A 289 -9.49 -25.69 22.24
CA ALA A 289 -10.40 -24.58 22.33
C ALA A 289 -11.80 -25.01 21.86
N PHE A 290 -12.74 -25.11 22.79
CA PHE A 290 -14.12 -25.48 22.47
C PHE A 290 -14.89 -24.32 21.81
N PRO A 291 -15.77 -24.61 20.83
CA PRO A 291 -16.59 -23.58 20.20
C PRO A 291 -17.57 -22.97 21.21
N SER A 292 -17.58 -21.63 21.29
CA SER A 292 -18.53 -20.89 22.13
C SER A 292 -19.28 -19.86 21.30
N MET A 293 -20.57 -20.13 21.03
CA MET A 293 -21.42 -19.20 20.27
C MET A 293 -21.63 -17.88 21.01
N ALA A 294 -21.65 -17.89 22.34
CA ALA A 294 -21.75 -16.67 23.14
C ALA A 294 -20.52 -15.78 22.93
N LEU A 295 -19.32 -16.38 23.00
CA LEU A 295 -18.06 -15.65 22.80
C LEU A 295 -17.93 -15.15 21.35
N ILE A 296 -18.33 -15.97 20.38
CA ILE A 296 -18.39 -15.57 18.96
C ILE A 296 -19.30 -14.36 18.79
N ALA A 297 -20.51 -14.41 19.35
CA ALA A 297 -21.47 -13.33 19.21
C ALA A 297 -20.99 -12.04 19.91
N GLU A 298 -20.33 -12.14 21.07
CA GLU A 298 -19.75 -10.99 21.78
C GLU A 298 -18.62 -10.36 20.95
N ALA A 299 -17.72 -11.18 20.42
CA ALA A 299 -16.61 -10.73 19.57
C ALA A 299 -17.12 -10.08 18.27
N LEU A 300 -18.15 -10.65 17.65
CA LEU A 300 -18.77 -10.08 16.45
C LEU A 300 -19.51 -8.77 16.75
N ASN A 301 -20.09 -8.63 17.95
CA ASN A 301 -20.66 -7.35 18.38
C ASN A 301 -19.56 -6.27 18.57
N ILE A 302 -18.41 -6.63 19.15
CA ILE A 302 -17.23 -5.73 19.21
C ILE A 302 -16.76 -5.36 17.78
N ARG A 303 -16.73 -6.33 16.86
CA ARG A 303 -16.41 -6.07 15.44
C ARG A 303 -17.40 -5.11 14.78
N ASN A 304 -18.70 -5.21 15.07
CA ASN A 304 -19.69 -4.24 14.59
C ASN A 304 -19.40 -2.83 15.11
N HIS A 305 -19.07 -2.69 16.39
CA HIS A 305 -18.67 -1.38 16.95
C HIS A 305 -17.41 -0.83 16.30
N ILE A 306 -16.42 -1.67 15.99
CA ILE A 306 -15.21 -1.23 15.25
C ILE A 306 -15.60 -0.69 13.87
N ALA A 307 -16.39 -1.44 13.10
CA ALA A 307 -16.83 -1.02 11.77
C ALA A 307 -17.68 0.26 11.82
N LEU A 308 -18.61 0.37 12.76
CA LEU A 308 -19.47 1.54 12.94
C LEU A 308 -18.69 2.78 13.40
N ASN A 309 -17.72 2.63 14.29
CA ASN A 309 -16.85 3.73 14.71
C ASN A 309 -16.05 4.28 13.52
N ASP A 310 -15.45 3.41 12.72
CA ASP A 310 -14.72 3.84 11.52
C ASP A 310 -15.67 4.42 10.46
N TYR A 311 -16.89 3.89 10.29
CA TYR A 311 -17.91 4.48 9.42
C TYR A 311 -18.25 5.91 9.85
N LYS A 312 -18.57 6.11 11.13
CA LYS A 312 -18.90 7.43 11.69
C LYS A 312 -17.75 8.42 11.51
N ILE A 313 -16.52 8.02 11.87
CA ILE A 313 -15.33 8.85 11.66
C ILE A 313 -15.14 9.18 10.19
N ALA A 314 -15.32 8.20 9.29
CA ALA A 314 -15.18 8.41 7.86
C ALA A 314 -16.14 9.49 7.36
N PHE A 315 -17.36 9.59 7.87
CA PHE A 315 -18.39 10.48 7.29
C PHE A 315 -18.79 11.68 8.16
N ASP A 316 -18.29 11.78 9.39
CA ASP A 316 -18.50 12.90 10.31
C ASP A 316 -17.17 13.32 10.97
N TYR A 317 -16.79 14.59 10.82
CA TYR A 317 -15.49 15.09 11.30
C TYR A 317 -15.40 15.22 12.82
N LEU A 318 -16.53 15.32 13.53
CA LEU A 318 -16.56 15.47 14.99
C LEU A 318 -16.44 14.13 15.71
N GLU A 319 -16.80 13.03 15.03
CA GLU A 319 -16.87 11.71 15.66
C GLU A 319 -15.51 11.17 16.09
N ALA A 320 -14.44 11.54 15.39
CA ALA A 320 -13.08 11.16 15.81
C ALA A 320 -12.76 11.78 17.19
N GLU A 321 -12.97 13.08 17.36
CA GLU A 321 -12.70 13.74 18.65
C GLU A 321 -13.60 13.21 19.77
N HIS A 322 -14.89 13.04 19.47
CA HIS A 322 -15.86 12.49 20.40
C HIS A 322 -15.47 11.09 20.90
N LEU A 323 -15.15 10.15 20.00
CA LEU A 323 -14.79 8.78 20.38
C LEU A 323 -13.49 8.72 21.18
N PHE A 324 -12.46 9.47 20.77
CA PHE A 324 -11.20 9.52 21.52
C PHE A 324 -11.36 10.16 22.90
N GLY A 325 -12.22 11.18 23.04
CA GLY A 325 -12.56 11.79 24.32
C GLY A 325 -13.20 10.81 25.31
N GLN A 326 -13.79 9.71 24.83
CA GLN A 326 -14.38 8.67 25.67
C GLN A 326 -13.40 7.60 26.13
N ILE A 327 -12.17 7.55 25.61
CA ILE A 327 -11.19 6.52 25.97
C ILE A 327 -10.71 6.78 27.41
N ARG A 328 -11.28 6.05 28.37
CA ARG A 328 -10.99 6.18 29.80
C ARG A 328 -11.02 4.80 30.48
N PRO A 329 -10.19 4.54 31.51
CA PRO A 329 -10.15 3.24 32.16
C PRO A 329 -11.51 2.76 32.69
N GLU A 330 -12.34 3.66 33.23
CA GLU A 330 -13.63 3.34 33.85
C GLU A 330 -14.66 2.83 32.83
N LYS A 331 -14.51 3.20 31.55
CA LYS A 331 -15.37 2.70 30.46
C LYS A 331 -14.88 1.39 29.86
N MET A 332 -13.58 1.10 29.99
CA MET A 332 -12.94 -0.03 29.31
C MET A 332 -12.72 -1.24 30.22
N LEU A 333 -12.61 -1.02 31.53
CA LEU A 333 -12.36 -2.07 32.52
C LEU A 333 -13.67 -2.50 33.17
N LYS A 334 -13.79 -3.80 33.47
CA LYS A 334 -14.91 -4.33 34.27
C LYS A 334 -14.87 -3.72 35.68
N ALA A 335 -16.04 -3.39 36.22
CA ALA A 335 -16.17 -2.73 37.52
C ALA A 335 -15.46 -3.48 38.67
N ASP A 336 -15.47 -4.81 38.65
CA ASP A 336 -14.80 -5.67 39.62
C ASP A 336 -13.27 -5.78 39.42
N PHE A 337 -12.76 -5.36 38.27
CA PHE A 337 -11.33 -5.39 37.95
C PHE A 337 -10.62 -4.04 38.18
N VAL A 338 -11.36 -2.93 38.11
CA VAL A 338 -10.84 -1.55 38.14
C VAL A 338 -9.87 -1.32 39.31
N ASP A 339 -10.13 -1.85 40.50
CA ASP A 339 -9.33 -1.58 41.71
C ASP A 339 -8.26 -2.62 42.01
N THR A 340 -8.00 -3.55 41.08
CA THR A 340 -6.93 -4.54 41.24
C THR A 340 -5.54 -3.91 41.13
N ILE A 341 -4.52 -4.58 41.71
CA ILE A 341 -3.11 -4.19 41.58
C ILE A 341 -2.70 -4.21 40.10
N LEU A 342 -3.12 -5.23 39.36
CA LEU A 342 -2.81 -5.36 37.93
C LEU A 342 -3.38 -4.18 37.13
N ALA A 343 -4.64 -3.81 37.37
CA ALA A 343 -5.26 -2.64 36.74
C ALA A 343 -4.50 -1.36 37.08
N SER A 344 -4.26 -1.12 38.37
CA SER A 344 -3.71 0.15 38.87
C SER A 344 -2.25 0.36 38.49
N GLN A 345 -1.43 -0.70 38.44
CA GLN A 345 -0.01 -0.60 38.14
C GLN A 345 0.31 -0.69 36.65
N TYR A 346 -0.47 -1.43 35.86
CA TYR A 346 -0.09 -1.77 34.48
C TYR A 346 -1.08 -1.31 33.42
N ILE A 347 -2.40 -1.31 33.69
CA ILE A 347 -3.41 -1.06 32.65
C ILE A 347 -3.89 0.39 32.64
N LYS A 348 -4.35 0.92 33.79
CA LYS A 348 -4.80 2.32 33.92
C LYS A 348 -3.74 3.31 33.43
N PRO A 349 -2.45 3.19 33.84
CA PRO A 349 -1.43 4.15 33.41
C PRO A 349 -1.22 4.18 31.89
N GLN A 350 -1.44 3.05 31.19
CA GLN A 350 -1.30 3.01 29.73
C GLN A 350 -2.44 3.76 29.04
N VAL A 351 -3.69 3.54 29.49
CA VAL A 351 -4.88 4.21 28.94
C VAL A 351 -4.87 5.71 29.29
N GLU A 352 -4.51 6.08 30.52
CA GLU A 352 -4.40 7.47 30.95
C GLU A 352 -3.28 8.22 30.22
N LYS A 353 -2.11 7.58 30.04
CA LYS A 353 -1.04 8.14 29.19
C LYS A 353 -1.51 8.35 27.76
N PHE A 354 -2.31 7.43 27.24
CA PHE A 354 -2.83 7.54 25.89
C PHE A 354 -3.71 8.79 25.74
N SER A 355 -4.69 8.93 26.63
CA SER A 355 -5.69 10.00 26.58
C SER A 355 -5.12 11.37 26.97
N SER A 356 -4.23 11.43 27.97
CA SER A 356 -3.62 12.69 28.41
C SER A 356 -2.82 13.41 27.32
N LEU A 357 -2.19 12.66 26.41
CA LEU A 357 -1.51 13.26 25.24
C LEU A 357 -2.46 13.98 24.29
N ILE A 358 -3.69 13.51 24.18
CA ILE A 358 -4.73 14.14 23.36
C ILE A 358 -5.34 15.30 24.13
N ASP A 359 -5.70 15.08 25.40
CA ASP A 359 -6.35 16.08 26.24
C ASP A 359 -5.48 17.35 26.38
N SER A 360 -4.16 17.18 26.49
CA SER A 360 -3.17 18.27 26.63
C SER A 360 -2.74 18.94 25.31
N ALA A 361 -3.20 18.43 24.16
CA ALA A 361 -2.87 19.02 22.87
C ALA A 361 -3.60 20.36 22.68
N THR A 362 -2.95 21.30 21.97
CA THR A 362 -3.57 22.60 21.63
C THR A 362 -4.70 22.41 20.62
N ASP A 363 -5.60 23.39 20.49
CA ASP A 363 -6.75 23.30 19.58
C ASP A 363 -6.33 23.04 18.13
N ILE A 364 -5.26 23.69 17.66
CA ILE A 364 -4.74 23.45 16.31
C ILE A 364 -4.09 22.08 16.16
N ASP A 365 -3.44 21.56 17.20
CA ASP A 365 -2.85 20.22 17.19
C ASP A 365 -3.95 19.15 17.14
N LYS A 366 -5.03 19.32 17.91
CA LYS A 366 -6.22 18.46 17.88
C LYS A 366 -6.91 18.51 16.52
N ALA A 367 -7.15 19.70 16.01
CA ALA A 367 -7.73 19.89 14.68
C ALA A 367 -6.90 19.18 13.60
N TYR A 368 -5.58 19.39 13.59
CA TYR A 368 -4.68 18.72 12.65
C TYR A 368 -4.74 17.19 12.78
N PHE A 369 -4.67 16.67 14.02
CA PHE A 369 -4.74 15.25 14.30
C PHE A 369 -6.06 14.63 13.83
N PHE A 370 -7.21 15.17 14.26
CA PHE A 370 -8.51 14.59 13.95
C PHE A 370 -8.92 14.74 12.48
N SER A 371 -8.64 15.88 11.84
CA SER A 371 -8.94 16.04 10.41
C SER A 371 -8.11 15.08 9.53
N HIS A 372 -6.83 14.86 9.84
CA HIS A 372 -6.03 13.87 9.11
C HIS A 372 -6.39 12.44 9.50
N TYR A 373 -6.77 12.18 10.75
CA TYR A 373 -7.23 10.86 11.19
C TYR A 373 -8.50 10.44 10.44
N GLN A 374 -9.49 11.34 10.36
CA GLN A 374 -10.69 11.14 9.54
C GLN A 374 -10.31 10.89 8.08
N PHE A 375 -9.43 11.71 7.50
CA PHE A 375 -8.99 11.56 6.12
C PHE A 375 -8.45 10.14 5.86
N LEU A 376 -7.61 9.60 6.77
CA LEU A 376 -7.07 8.24 6.66
C LEU A 376 -8.14 7.15 6.84
N VAL A 377 -9.06 7.32 7.80
CA VAL A 377 -10.17 6.37 8.00
C VAL A 377 -11.09 6.35 6.78
N ARG A 378 -11.36 7.51 6.16
CA ARG A 378 -12.14 7.61 4.92
C ARG A 378 -11.41 6.95 3.73
N GLU A 379 -10.10 7.16 3.58
CA GLU A 379 -9.30 6.44 2.58
C GLU A 379 -9.36 4.92 2.80
N GLN A 380 -9.25 4.46 4.05
CA GLN A 380 -9.34 3.05 4.40
C GLN A 380 -10.72 2.48 4.10
N TRP A 381 -11.78 3.21 4.45
CA TRP A 381 -13.16 2.83 4.17
C TRP A 381 -13.39 2.59 2.67
N PHE A 382 -12.98 3.53 1.83
CA PHE A 382 -13.11 3.39 0.38
C PHE A 382 -12.22 2.28 -0.20
N GLY A 383 -11.02 2.08 0.35
CA GLY A 383 -10.16 0.96 -0.03
C GLY A 383 -10.80 -0.40 0.25
N LYS A 384 -11.52 -0.54 1.37
CA LYS A 384 -12.19 -1.77 1.77
C LYS A 384 -13.53 -1.98 1.05
N CYS A 385 -14.44 -1.02 1.17
CA CYS A 385 -15.84 -1.16 0.80
C CYS A 385 -16.18 -0.61 -0.60
N GLY A 386 -15.27 0.18 -1.19
CA GLY A 386 -15.48 0.87 -2.46
C GLY A 386 -16.25 2.18 -2.33
N ILE A 387 -16.38 2.87 -3.47
CA ILE A 387 -17.19 4.08 -3.64
C ILE A 387 -18.32 3.73 -4.62
N ASP A 388 -19.53 4.24 -4.42
CA ASP A 388 -20.69 3.87 -5.23
C ASP A 388 -20.48 4.01 -6.75
N ASP A 389 -19.69 5.00 -7.19
CA ASP A 389 -19.36 5.23 -8.60
C ASP A 389 -18.07 4.52 -9.10
N ARG A 390 -17.29 3.90 -8.20
CA ARG A 390 -15.97 3.29 -8.50
C ARG A 390 -15.76 1.95 -7.75
N LYS A 391 -16.71 1.03 -7.87
CA LYS A 391 -16.70 -0.27 -7.17
C LYS A 391 -15.58 -1.22 -7.61
N GLU A 392 -14.98 -0.99 -8.78
CA GLU A 392 -14.02 -1.91 -9.43
C GLU A 392 -12.63 -2.00 -8.78
N ARG A 393 -12.30 -1.13 -7.81
CA ARG A 393 -10.96 -1.08 -7.17
C ARG A 393 -11.04 -1.00 -5.66
N SER A 394 -11.75 -1.93 -5.04
CA SER A 394 -11.82 -2.07 -3.58
C SER A 394 -11.64 -3.52 -3.18
N HIS A 395 -11.27 -3.78 -1.93
CA HIS A 395 -11.14 -5.16 -1.44
C HIS A 395 -12.46 -5.94 -1.62
N SER A 396 -13.61 -5.29 -1.40
CA SER A 396 -14.93 -5.90 -1.58
C SER A 396 -15.27 -6.28 -3.02
N SER A 397 -14.56 -5.77 -4.02
CA SER A 397 -14.80 -6.16 -5.41
C SER A 397 -14.57 -7.66 -5.64
N LEU A 398 -13.74 -8.30 -4.80
CA LEU A 398 -13.49 -9.74 -4.81
C LEU A 398 -14.75 -10.58 -4.62
N TRP A 399 -15.76 -10.11 -3.89
CA TRP A 399 -17.01 -10.85 -3.66
C TRP A 399 -18.27 -10.10 -4.11
N ARG A 400 -18.19 -8.80 -4.38
CA ARG A 400 -19.34 -8.01 -4.86
C ARG A 400 -19.51 -8.02 -6.38
N LEU A 401 -18.42 -8.16 -7.14
CA LEU A 401 -18.49 -8.19 -8.60
C LEU A 401 -18.63 -9.62 -9.13
N SER A 402 -19.43 -9.78 -10.17
CA SER A 402 -19.54 -11.07 -10.87
C SER A 402 -18.27 -11.39 -11.66
N LYS A 403 -18.05 -12.67 -11.98
CA LYS A 403 -16.93 -13.10 -12.85
C LYS A 403 -16.93 -12.32 -14.17
N ASP A 404 -18.10 -12.09 -14.77
CA ASP A 404 -18.22 -11.35 -16.04
C ASP A 404 -17.82 -9.88 -15.91
N GLN A 405 -18.23 -9.19 -14.84
CA GLN A 405 -17.82 -7.80 -14.59
C GLN A 405 -16.31 -7.68 -14.39
N LYS A 406 -15.71 -8.62 -13.66
CA LYS A 406 -14.26 -8.67 -13.42
C LYS A 406 -13.48 -8.96 -14.71
N LYS A 407 -14.00 -9.86 -15.55
CA LYS A 407 -13.50 -10.13 -16.89
C LYS A 407 -13.55 -8.89 -17.77
N MET A 408 -14.70 -8.22 -17.86
CA MET A 408 -14.85 -6.99 -18.65
C MET A 408 -13.92 -5.85 -18.20
N SER A 409 -13.64 -5.75 -16.90
CA SER A 409 -12.69 -4.76 -16.34
C SER A 409 -11.22 -5.20 -16.41
N GLY A 410 -10.94 -6.44 -16.81
CA GLY A 410 -9.58 -7.00 -16.92
C GLY A 410 -8.92 -7.31 -15.56
N THR A 411 -9.69 -7.38 -14.48
CA THR A 411 -9.21 -7.56 -13.09
C THR A 411 -9.15 -9.02 -12.63
N LEU A 412 -9.48 -9.96 -13.52
CA LEU A 412 -9.50 -11.40 -13.27
C LEU A 412 -8.86 -12.16 -14.43
N LEU A 413 -8.02 -13.13 -14.10
CA LEU A 413 -7.51 -14.17 -15.00
C LEU A 413 -8.03 -15.51 -14.51
N ASP A 414 -8.74 -16.25 -15.35
CA ASP A 414 -9.27 -17.58 -15.05
C ASP A 414 -8.76 -18.64 -16.02
N GLN A 415 -9.21 -19.89 -15.85
CA GLN A 415 -8.77 -21.04 -16.65
C GLN A 415 -7.24 -21.23 -16.64
N LEU A 416 -6.59 -20.82 -15.55
CA LEU A 416 -5.14 -20.93 -15.40
C LEU A 416 -4.77 -22.38 -15.14
N SER A 417 -3.97 -22.96 -16.03
CA SER A 417 -3.47 -24.34 -15.90
C SER A 417 -2.07 -24.33 -15.30
N LEU A 418 -1.87 -24.98 -14.16
CA LEU A 418 -0.54 -25.04 -13.51
C LEU A 418 0.42 -25.88 -14.36
N VAL A 419 1.57 -25.31 -14.69
CA VAL A 419 2.61 -25.91 -15.55
C VAL A 419 3.80 -26.36 -14.73
N GLU A 420 4.30 -25.45 -13.90
CA GLU A 420 5.54 -25.66 -13.16
C GLU A 420 5.40 -25.10 -11.75
N LYS A 421 6.02 -25.79 -10.81
CA LYS A 421 6.17 -25.34 -9.43
C LYS A 421 7.62 -25.46 -9.02
N GLN A 422 8.26 -24.33 -8.76
CA GLN A 422 9.62 -24.26 -8.23
C GLN A 422 9.57 -23.88 -6.76
N ILE A 423 10.05 -24.79 -5.91
CA ILE A 423 10.07 -24.60 -4.47
C ILE A 423 11.51 -24.35 -4.05
N SER A 424 11.82 -23.12 -3.65
CA SER A 424 13.10 -22.80 -2.99
C SER A 424 12.91 -22.79 -1.47
N LYS A 425 14.01 -22.81 -0.72
CA LYS A 425 13.98 -22.67 0.75
C LYS A 425 13.36 -21.36 1.24
N GLU A 426 13.28 -20.32 0.40
CA GLU A 426 12.83 -18.98 0.80
C GLU A 426 11.49 -18.56 0.17
N TYR A 427 11.07 -19.20 -0.91
CA TYR A 427 9.88 -18.82 -1.67
C TYR A 427 9.39 -19.93 -2.60
N THR A 428 8.10 -19.91 -2.91
CA THR A 428 7.46 -20.77 -3.91
C THR A 428 7.15 -19.95 -5.16
N ILE A 429 7.64 -20.40 -6.33
CA ILE A 429 7.27 -19.88 -7.64
C ILE A 429 6.33 -20.88 -8.31
N VAL A 430 5.25 -20.37 -8.88
CA VAL A 430 4.29 -21.14 -9.67
C VAL A 430 4.14 -20.51 -11.04
N VAL A 431 4.07 -21.36 -12.07
CA VAL A 431 3.93 -20.96 -13.47
C VAL A 431 2.63 -21.53 -14.00
N PHE A 432 1.80 -20.67 -14.59
CA PHE A 432 0.53 -21.02 -15.21
C PHE A 432 0.54 -20.71 -16.69
N ASN A 433 -0.17 -21.52 -17.47
CA ASN A 433 -0.60 -21.20 -18.82
C ASN A 433 -2.03 -20.63 -18.80
N TYR A 434 -2.31 -19.70 -19.71
CA TYR A 434 -3.65 -19.16 -19.96
C TYR A 434 -3.88 -18.90 -21.44
N ASP A 435 -5.15 -18.98 -21.87
CA ASP A 435 -5.51 -18.86 -23.28
C ASP A 435 -5.43 -17.39 -23.76
N LEU A 436 -4.61 -17.17 -24.79
CA LEU A 436 -4.45 -15.88 -25.47
C LEU A 436 -5.63 -15.51 -26.37
N SER A 437 -6.48 -16.48 -26.72
CA SER A 437 -7.68 -16.26 -27.54
C SER A 437 -8.82 -15.60 -26.76
N GLN A 438 -8.75 -15.59 -25.43
CA GLN A 438 -9.67 -14.81 -24.61
C GLN A 438 -9.51 -13.33 -24.96
N ASP A 439 -10.57 -12.73 -25.49
CA ASP A 439 -10.64 -11.37 -26.06
C ASP A 439 -10.43 -10.23 -25.06
N ILE A 440 -9.86 -10.51 -23.89
CA ILE A 440 -9.85 -9.65 -22.71
C ILE A 440 -8.42 -9.24 -22.38
N VAL A 441 -8.17 -7.93 -22.49
CA VAL A 441 -6.92 -7.34 -22.05
C VAL A 441 -6.91 -7.24 -20.54
N SER A 442 -5.99 -7.98 -19.93
CA SER A 442 -5.74 -7.94 -18.50
C SER A 442 -5.13 -6.60 -18.05
N ASP A 443 -5.52 -6.13 -16.85
CA ASP A 443 -4.87 -5.01 -16.15
C ASP A 443 -3.66 -5.43 -15.31
N PHE A 444 -3.40 -6.75 -15.18
CA PHE A 444 -2.29 -7.30 -14.40
C PHE A 444 -0.91 -7.01 -14.99
N ARG A 445 0.07 -6.83 -14.11
CA ARG A 445 1.46 -6.50 -14.46
C ARG A 445 2.46 -7.13 -13.51
N GLU A 446 3.71 -7.18 -13.95
CA GLU A 446 4.83 -7.52 -13.10
C GLU A 446 4.87 -6.62 -11.85
N GLY A 447 5.02 -7.23 -10.68
CA GLY A 447 5.00 -6.59 -9.38
C GLY A 447 3.61 -6.46 -8.75
N ASP A 448 2.52 -6.66 -9.50
CA ASP A 448 1.17 -6.59 -8.93
C ASP A 448 0.97 -7.69 -7.89
N ILE A 449 0.28 -7.34 -6.80
CA ILE A 449 -0.05 -8.25 -5.71
C ILE A 449 -1.40 -8.88 -6.02
N VAL A 450 -1.47 -10.20 -5.86
CA VAL A 450 -2.59 -11.00 -6.31
C VAL A 450 -3.04 -12.02 -5.27
N VAL A 451 -4.33 -12.38 -5.34
CA VAL A 451 -4.88 -13.58 -4.72
C VAL A 451 -5.03 -14.66 -5.77
N LEU A 452 -4.60 -15.87 -5.43
CA LEU A 452 -4.74 -17.09 -6.22
C LEU A 452 -5.64 -18.06 -5.47
N TYR A 453 -6.59 -18.68 -6.15
CA TYR A 453 -7.47 -19.71 -5.58
C TYR A 453 -7.99 -20.66 -6.68
N PRO A 454 -8.46 -21.87 -6.33
CA PRO A 454 -8.90 -22.85 -7.32
C PRO A 454 -10.26 -22.49 -7.94
N ASP A 455 -10.44 -22.80 -9.23
CA ASP A 455 -11.68 -22.62 -10.00
C ASP A 455 -12.45 -23.94 -10.06
N LYS A 456 -13.15 -24.29 -8.98
CA LYS A 456 -13.81 -25.61 -8.86
C LYS A 456 -15.33 -25.60 -9.09
N ASP A 457 -15.98 -24.43 -9.12
CA ASP A 457 -17.44 -24.31 -9.26
C ASP A 457 -17.86 -23.06 -10.07
N THR A 458 -19.09 -23.05 -10.62
CA THR A 458 -19.69 -21.87 -11.28
C THR A 458 -19.87 -20.67 -10.33
N ASP A 459 -19.92 -20.93 -9.03
CA ASP A 459 -20.12 -19.95 -7.94
C ASP A 459 -18.88 -19.84 -7.01
N SER A 460 -17.69 -20.20 -7.54
CA SER A 460 -16.40 -20.15 -6.85
C SER A 460 -15.80 -18.74 -6.84
N GLY A 461 -15.97 -18.05 -5.72
CA GLY A 461 -15.29 -16.79 -5.42
C GLY A 461 -14.17 -16.98 -4.39
N ALA A 462 -13.33 -15.96 -4.21
CA ALA A 462 -12.23 -15.95 -3.24
C ALA A 462 -12.64 -16.23 -1.78
N THR A 463 -13.94 -16.21 -1.45
CA THR A 463 -14.49 -16.37 -0.09
C THR A 463 -14.80 -17.81 0.30
N LYS A 464 -14.87 -18.75 -0.66
CA LYS A 464 -15.21 -20.17 -0.43
C LYS A 464 -13.98 -21.10 -0.39
N HIS A 465 -12.80 -20.51 -0.46
CA HIS A 465 -11.53 -21.23 -0.53
C HIS A 465 -10.50 -20.54 0.36
N GLN A 466 -9.42 -21.28 0.65
CA GLN A 466 -8.18 -20.64 1.05
C GLN A 466 -7.68 -19.78 -0.13
N VAL A 467 -7.22 -18.58 0.18
CA VAL A 467 -6.55 -17.70 -0.79
C VAL A 467 -5.04 -17.75 -0.59
N TYR A 468 -4.31 -17.85 -1.70
CA TYR A 468 -2.86 -17.76 -1.75
C TYR A 468 -2.48 -16.36 -2.18
N LYS A 469 -1.78 -15.60 -1.33
CA LYS A 469 -1.30 -14.26 -1.66
C LYS A 469 0.08 -14.34 -2.32
N GLY A 470 0.27 -13.58 -3.39
CA GLY A 470 1.52 -13.58 -4.14
C GLY A 470 1.75 -12.28 -4.91
N SER A 471 2.81 -12.29 -5.71
CA SER A 471 3.17 -11.19 -6.61
C SER A 471 3.49 -11.75 -7.99
N ILE A 472 3.10 -11.02 -9.03
CA ILE A 472 3.42 -11.39 -10.42
C ILE A 472 4.91 -11.12 -10.68
N LEU A 473 5.65 -12.14 -11.08
CA LEU A 473 7.03 -11.99 -11.55
C LEU A 473 7.11 -11.70 -13.04
N SER A 474 6.27 -12.36 -13.84
CA SER A 474 6.16 -12.14 -15.28
C SER A 474 4.76 -12.51 -15.78
N ILE A 475 4.25 -11.77 -16.76
CA ILE A 475 2.98 -12.03 -17.43
C ILE A 475 3.11 -11.71 -18.93
N GLY A 476 2.70 -12.63 -19.79
CA GLY A 476 2.69 -12.43 -21.25
C GLY A 476 2.91 -13.72 -22.03
N ASN A 477 2.65 -13.68 -23.33
CA ASN A 477 2.80 -14.83 -24.25
C ASN A 477 2.06 -16.10 -23.79
N GLY A 478 0.94 -15.96 -23.07
CA GLY A 478 0.15 -17.07 -22.54
C GLY A 478 0.67 -17.65 -21.23
N ASN A 479 1.72 -17.05 -20.64
CA ASN A 479 2.34 -17.53 -19.41
C ASN A 479 2.21 -16.50 -18.28
N LEU A 480 1.91 -16.98 -17.07
CA LEU A 480 1.87 -16.19 -15.85
C LEU A 480 2.78 -16.84 -14.80
N THR A 481 3.77 -16.11 -14.30
CA THR A 481 4.64 -16.57 -13.22
C THR A 481 4.36 -15.77 -11.95
N LEU A 482 4.02 -16.46 -10.87
CA LEU A 482 3.77 -15.85 -9.57
C LEU A 482 4.82 -16.30 -8.55
N ARG A 483 5.24 -15.37 -7.69
CA ARG A 483 5.92 -15.68 -6.43
C ARG A 483 4.89 -15.63 -5.31
N LEU A 484 4.63 -16.77 -4.67
CA LEU A 484 3.79 -16.82 -3.48
C LEU A 484 4.52 -16.21 -2.29
N ARG A 485 3.77 -15.55 -1.41
CA ARG A 485 4.33 -14.87 -0.22
C ARG A 485 4.91 -15.86 0.78
N ASN A 486 4.25 -17.01 0.90
CA ASN A 486 4.57 -18.03 1.88
C ASN A 486 5.25 -19.22 1.20
N HIS A 487 6.13 -19.89 1.94
CA HIS A 487 6.72 -21.14 1.51
C HIS A 487 5.68 -22.24 1.63
N HIS A 488 5.59 -23.10 0.62
CA HIS A 488 4.61 -24.19 0.58
C HIS A 488 5.27 -25.51 0.18
N ARG A 489 4.82 -26.60 0.81
CA ARG A 489 5.15 -27.98 0.40
C ARG A 489 4.70 -28.30 -1.01
N GLU A 490 5.30 -29.31 -1.61
CA GLU A 490 5.00 -29.76 -2.97
C GLU A 490 3.53 -30.15 -3.17
N SER A 491 2.90 -30.74 -2.17
CA SER A 491 1.48 -31.15 -2.17
C SER A 491 0.46 -30.01 -2.28
N VAL A 492 0.84 -28.77 -1.94
CA VAL A 492 -0.04 -27.58 -1.98
C VAL A 492 -0.20 -27.09 -3.43
N LEU A 493 -1.42 -26.82 -3.92
CA LEU A 493 -1.70 -26.59 -5.35
C LEU A 493 -1.44 -27.83 -6.23
N SER A 494 -1.99 -28.99 -5.85
CA SER A 494 -1.95 -30.21 -6.68
C SER A 494 -2.49 -29.92 -8.08
N GLY A 495 -1.71 -30.24 -9.13
CA GLY A 495 -1.90 -29.81 -10.52
C GLY A 495 -3.18 -30.25 -11.26
N GLU A 496 -4.17 -30.81 -10.56
CA GLU A 496 -5.48 -31.13 -11.12
C GLU A 496 -6.49 -30.01 -10.79
N GLY A 497 -6.69 -29.12 -11.75
CA GLY A 497 -7.71 -28.07 -11.68
C GLY A 497 -7.28 -26.75 -12.31
N ASN A 498 -8.27 -25.96 -12.74
CA ASN A 498 -8.06 -24.58 -13.16
C ASN A 498 -7.92 -23.67 -11.92
N TYR A 499 -7.23 -22.56 -12.10
CA TYR A 499 -7.04 -21.54 -11.07
C TYR A 499 -7.52 -20.17 -11.54
N ILE A 500 -7.84 -19.32 -10.58
CA ILE A 500 -8.16 -17.91 -10.78
C ILE A 500 -7.11 -17.05 -10.07
N VAL A 501 -6.73 -15.96 -10.73
CA VAL A 501 -5.92 -14.88 -10.18
C VAL A 501 -6.74 -13.58 -10.24
N GLU A 502 -6.87 -12.92 -9.09
CA GLU A 502 -7.48 -11.59 -8.96
C GLU A 502 -6.49 -10.61 -8.29
N HIS A 503 -6.68 -9.31 -8.48
CA HIS A 503 -5.91 -8.31 -7.73
C HIS A 503 -6.18 -8.42 -6.23
N ASP A 504 -5.13 -8.51 -5.43
CA ASP A 504 -5.23 -8.31 -3.99
C ASP A 504 -5.15 -6.80 -3.74
N PHE A 505 -6.31 -6.13 -3.75
CA PHE A 505 -6.42 -4.76 -3.26
C PHE A 505 -6.20 -4.81 -1.75
N LEU A 506 -4.92 -4.90 -1.35
CA LEU A 506 -4.51 -4.97 0.04
C LEU A 506 -5.22 -3.88 0.83
N ASP A 507 -5.62 -4.20 2.07
CA ASP A 507 -5.90 -3.16 3.06
C ASP A 507 -4.65 -2.29 3.14
N ASN A 508 -4.71 -1.10 2.52
CA ASN A 508 -3.60 -0.18 2.46
C ASN A 508 -3.15 0.03 3.90
N ASN A 509 -1.90 -0.36 4.21
CA ASN A 509 -1.48 -0.36 5.60
C ASN A 509 -1.19 1.08 6.05
N TYR A 510 -2.22 1.76 6.54
CA TYR A 510 -2.15 3.11 7.11
C TYR A 510 -1.59 3.11 8.54
N ALA A 511 -1.21 1.96 9.11
CA ALA A 511 -0.80 1.87 10.52
C ALA A 511 0.36 2.82 10.86
N ALA A 512 1.37 2.94 9.99
CA ALA A 512 2.48 3.87 10.21
C ALA A 512 2.03 5.34 10.21
N GLN A 513 0.99 5.67 9.44
CA GLN A 513 0.45 7.02 9.32
C GLN A 513 -0.38 7.40 10.55
N PHE A 514 -1.23 6.48 11.03
CA PHE A 514 -1.94 6.63 12.30
C PHE A 514 -0.99 6.81 13.48
N ARG A 515 0.08 6.00 13.54
CA ARG A 515 1.15 6.16 14.54
C ARG A 515 1.89 7.49 14.40
N GLY A 516 2.17 7.92 13.17
CA GLY A 516 2.79 9.21 12.88
C GLY A 516 1.96 10.39 13.40
N LEU A 517 0.64 10.36 13.18
CA LEU A 517 -0.31 11.33 13.71
C LEU A 517 -0.32 11.34 15.25
N TYR A 518 -0.36 10.17 15.87
CA TYR A 518 -0.32 10.11 17.33
C TYR A 518 1.03 10.61 17.89
N LYS A 519 2.15 10.26 17.25
CA LYS A 519 3.49 10.72 17.61
C LYS A 519 3.65 12.23 17.44
N PHE A 520 2.96 12.84 16.47
CA PHE A 520 2.91 14.30 16.31
C PHE A 520 2.43 14.98 17.59
N LEU A 521 1.42 14.46 18.29
CA LEU A 521 0.92 15.06 19.54
C LEU A 521 2.01 15.17 20.63
N SER A 522 2.87 14.16 20.73
CA SER A 522 4.00 14.10 21.68
C SER A 522 5.28 14.84 21.22
N THR A 523 5.23 15.45 20.03
CA THR A 523 6.38 16.15 19.44
C THR A 523 6.54 17.54 20.05
N SER A 524 7.78 18.06 20.10
CA SER A 524 8.05 19.38 20.69
C SER A 524 7.27 20.48 19.97
N SER A 525 6.79 21.49 20.69
CA SER A 525 6.07 22.64 20.12
C SER A 525 6.82 23.28 18.94
N LYS A 526 8.15 23.52 19.06
CA LYS A 526 8.98 24.05 17.95
C LYS A 526 8.87 23.24 16.66
N ARG A 527 8.83 21.91 16.74
CA ARG A 527 8.73 21.01 15.57
C ARG A 527 7.28 20.92 15.06
N LYS A 528 6.27 20.93 15.95
CA LYS A 528 4.86 21.01 15.54
C LYS A 528 4.57 22.29 14.77
N SER A 529 5.02 23.44 15.25
CA SER A 529 4.87 24.73 14.54
C SER A 529 5.56 24.74 13.17
N LEU A 530 6.66 23.99 12.99
CA LEU A 530 7.28 23.82 11.67
C LEU A 530 6.42 22.97 10.73
N ILE A 531 5.94 21.81 11.22
CA ILE A 531 5.10 20.88 10.44
C ILE A 531 3.80 21.58 10.01
N LEU A 532 3.18 22.34 10.92
CA LEU A 532 1.95 23.08 10.68
C LEU A 532 2.15 24.36 9.83
N GLY A 533 3.40 24.78 9.59
CA GLY A 533 3.69 26.03 8.87
C GLY A 533 3.43 27.32 9.67
N LEU A 534 3.24 27.21 10.99
CA LEU A 534 2.99 28.35 11.90
C LEU A 534 4.23 29.21 12.15
N ARG A 535 5.41 28.72 11.78
CA ARG A 535 6.66 29.48 11.83
C ARG A 535 7.50 29.23 10.60
N LYS A 536 8.32 30.22 10.25
CA LYS A 536 9.35 30.07 9.22
C LYS A 536 10.41 29.03 9.65
N PRO A 537 10.84 28.13 8.74
CA PRO A 537 12.02 27.28 8.96
C PRO A 537 13.28 28.09 9.25
N GLU A 538 14.10 27.63 10.19
CA GLU A 538 15.33 28.33 10.57
C GLU A 538 16.39 28.25 9.46
N THR A 539 17.08 29.37 9.24
CA THR A 539 18.21 29.49 8.31
C THR A 539 19.40 30.11 9.02
N THR A 540 20.60 29.76 8.59
CA THR A 540 21.84 30.33 9.11
C THR A 540 22.77 30.65 7.95
N GLN A 541 23.22 31.90 7.88
CA GLN A 541 24.25 32.28 6.91
C GLN A 541 25.56 31.61 7.28
N ARG A 542 25.99 30.69 6.42
CA ARG A 542 27.27 29.97 6.51
C ARG A 542 28.27 30.54 5.49
N PRO A 543 29.58 30.37 5.72
CA PRO A 543 30.62 30.78 4.77
C PRO A 543 30.36 30.25 3.35
N GLN A 544 30.91 30.95 2.37
CA GLN A 544 30.83 30.52 0.98
C GLN A 544 31.56 29.19 0.82
N LEU A 545 30.87 28.22 0.24
CA LEU A 545 31.43 26.90 -0.01
C LEU A 545 32.35 26.95 -1.23
N ASP A 546 33.45 26.19 -1.21
CA ASP A 546 34.24 25.96 -2.42
C ASP A 546 33.48 25.00 -3.35
N LEU A 547 32.89 25.57 -4.41
CA LEU A 547 32.00 24.89 -5.34
C LEU A 547 32.43 25.10 -6.80
N SER A 548 33.70 25.41 -7.06
CA SER A 548 34.23 25.72 -8.40
C SER A 548 33.95 24.62 -9.43
N ASN A 549 33.84 23.37 -8.98
CA ASN A 549 33.59 22.20 -9.83
C ASN A 549 32.12 22.02 -10.24
N TYR A 550 31.20 22.85 -9.72
CA TYR A 550 29.77 22.78 -10.02
C TYR A 550 29.32 23.91 -10.92
N SER A 551 28.25 23.70 -11.69
CA SER A 551 27.63 24.76 -12.49
C SER A 551 27.03 25.86 -11.61
N PRO A 552 26.90 27.11 -12.08
CA PRO A 552 26.39 28.23 -11.26
C PRO A 552 25.03 27.95 -10.60
N THR A 553 24.13 27.26 -11.31
CA THR A 553 22.82 26.85 -10.76
C THR A 553 22.98 25.90 -9.58
N ILE A 554 23.90 24.93 -9.68
CA ILE A 554 24.17 23.96 -8.61
C ILE A 554 24.95 24.60 -7.47
N GLN A 555 25.87 25.53 -7.75
CA GLN A 555 26.54 26.32 -6.71
C GLN A 555 25.52 27.04 -5.82
N LYS A 556 24.56 27.74 -6.46
CA LYS A 556 23.46 28.42 -5.77
C LYS A 556 22.59 27.45 -4.96
N LEU A 557 22.27 26.29 -5.54
CA LEU A 557 21.50 25.25 -4.85
C LEU A 557 22.23 24.76 -3.60
N LEU A 558 23.49 24.34 -3.72
CA LEU A 558 24.27 23.80 -2.60
C LEU A 558 24.47 24.84 -1.50
N GLN A 559 24.71 26.10 -1.85
CA GLN A 559 24.81 27.19 -0.89
C GLN A 559 23.51 27.38 -0.11
N LYS A 560 22.36 27.48 -0.81
CA LYS A 560 21.05 27.64 -0.18
C LYS A 560 20.65 26.44 0.67
N VAL A 561 20.87 25.23 0.15
CA VAL A 561 20.67 24.02 0.93
C VAL A 561 21.53 24.13 2.18
N ASN A 562 22.82 24.40 2.12
CA ASN A 562 23.66 24.50 3.32
C ASN A 562 23.18 25.58 4.33
N HIS A 563 22.59 26.69 3.87
CA HIS A 563 22.03 27.73 4.74
C HIS A 563 20.74 27.33 5.46
N ALA A 564 19.93 26.42 4.89
CA ALA A 564 18.73 25.92 5.56
C ALA A 564 19.08 24.94 6.68
N ASN A 565 18.50 25.13 7.87
CA ASN A 565 18.74 24.25 9.02
C ASN A 565 17.70 23.13 9.16
N GLU A 566 16.44 23.40 8.81
CA GLU A 566 15.32 22.49 9.12
C GLU A 566 14.55 22.00 7.89
N LEU A 567 14.26 22.89 6.95
CA LEU A 567 13.49 22.58 5.74
C LEU A 567 14.03 23.35 4.54
N PHE A 568 14.12 22.71 3.38
CA PHE A 568 14.40 23.32 2.09
C PHE A 568 13.49 22.70 1.02
N LEU A 569 12.91 23.54 0.15
CA LEU A 569 11.99 23.13 -0.90
C LEU A 569 12.61 23.43 -2.27
N LEU A 570 12.82 22.38 -3.07
CA LEU A 570 13.31 22.49 -4.44
C LEU A 570 12.18 22.17 -5.42
N VAL A 571 11.71 23.19 -6.13
CA VAL A 571 10.80 23.03 -7.26
C VAL A 571 11.63 22.71 -8.50
N GLY A 572 11.41 21.54 -9.09
CA GLY A 572 12.09 21.17 -10.32
C GLY A 572 11.10 20.81 -11.41
N PRO A 573 10.82 21.76 -12.32
CA PRO A 573 10.02 21.51 -13.51
C PRO A 573 10.57 20.35 -14.39
N PRO A 574 9.81 19.86 -15.37
CA PRO A 574 10.20 18.75 -16.22
C PRO A 574 11.51 19.02 -16.97
N GLY A 575 12.40 18.03 -16.98
CA GLY A 575 13.68 18.12 -17.70
C GLY A 575 14.76 18.96 -17.03
N THR A 576 14.52 19.50 -15.84
CA THR A 576 15.49 20.35 -15.12
C THR A 576 16.60 19.61 -14.36
N GLY A 577 16.56 18.27 -14.37
CA GLY A 577 17.56 17.45 -13.69
C GLY A 577 17.39 17.36 -12.17
N LYS A 578 16.15 17.37 -11.66
CA LYS A 578 15.84 17.16 -10.22
C LYS A 578 16.68 16.05 -9.58
N THR A 579 16.55 14.84 -10.11
CA THR A 579 17.20 13.64 -9.58
C THR A 579 18.65 13.54 -10.06
N SER A 580 18.84 13.57 -11.39
CA SER A 580 20.13 13.28 -12.04
C SER A 580 21.20 14.35 -11.84
N LEU A 581 20.80 15.59 -11.50
CA LEU A 581 21.73 16.70 -11.29
C LEU A 581 21.60 17.28 -9.87
N ALA A 582 20.42 17.77 -9.50
CA ALA A 582 20.25 18.54 -8.25
C ALA A 582 20.42 17.67 -7.01
N LEU A 583 19.62 16.61 -6.86
CA LEU A 583 19.73 15.65 -5.78
C LEU A 583 21.10 14.98 -5.76
N ARG A 584 21.56 14.48 -6.91
CA ARG A 584 22.91 13.88 -7.05
C ARG A 584 23.99 14.81 -6.52
N SER A 585 23.96 16.09 -6.89
CA SER A 585 24.98 17.06 -6.45
C SER A 585 24.91 17.35 -4.95
N ILE A 586 23.70 17.37 -4.37
CA ILE A 586 23.52 17.51 -2.92
C ILE A 586 24.15 16.32 -2.19
N VAL A 587 23.86 15.09 -2.63
CA VAL A 587 24.44 13.89 -2.02
C VAL A 587 25.95 13.85 -2.22
N GLN A 588 26.44 14.09 -3.44
CA GLN A 588 27.87 14.08 -3.75
C GLN A 588 28.63 15.07 -2.86
N TYR A 589 28.14 16.30 -2.76
CA TYR A 589 28.76 17.32 -1.93
C TYR A 589 28.79 16.91 -0.45
N SER A 590 27.66 16.45 0.12
CA SER A 590 27.60 15.97 1.50
C SER A 590 28.48 14.73 1.73
N PHE A 591 28.59 13.83 0.76
CA PHE A 591 29.42 12.64 0.88
C PHE A 591 30.91 12.98 0.92
N GLU A 592 31.37 13.85 0.01
CA GLU A 592 32.78 14.22 -0.17
C GLU A 592 33.28 15.23 0.86
N LYS A 593 32.44 16.16 1.31
CA LYS A 593 32.86 17.32 2.12
C LYS A 593 32.41 17.27 3.57
N SER A 594 31.59 16.30 3.96
CA SER A 594 31.18 16.11 5.35
C SER A 594 31.14 14.63 5.74
N SER A 595 30.90 14.35 7.01
CA SER A 595 30.62 13.01 7.55
C SER A 595 29.12 12.79 7.76
N GLU A 596 28.26 13.57 7.11
CA GLU A 596 26.81 13.52 7.32
C GLU A 596 26.24 12.14 6.95
N ASN A 597 25.25 11.72 7.74
CA ASN A 597 24.35 10.60 7.47
C ASN A 597 23.11 11.12 6.75
N MET A 598 22.69 10.42 5.70
CA MET A 598 21.63 10.85 4.81
C MET A 598 20.57 9.78 4.58
N ILE A 599 19.31 10.20 4.63
CA ILE A 599 18.18 9.49 4.02
C ILE A 599 17.99 10.06 2.62
N VAL A 600 17.88 9.19 1.62
CA VAL A 600 17.50 9.55 0.25
C VAL A 600 16.25 8.76 -0.10
N ALA A 601 15.11 9.44 -0.21
CA ALA A 601 13.83 8.78 -0.34
C ALA A 601 13.03 9.27 -1.54
N ALA A 602 12.09 8.44 -1.99
CA ALA A 602 11.07 8.83 -2.97
C ALA A 602 9.73 8.14 -2.66
N TYR A 603 8.69 8.50 -3.42
CA TYR A 603 7.37 7.89 -3.26
C TYR A 603 7.30 6.45 -3.82
N THR A 604 7.83 6.20 -5.02
CA THR A 604 7.70 4.91 -5.73
C THR A 604 9.01 4.15 -5.85
N ASN A 605 8.94 2.81 -5.97
CA ASN A 605 10.14 1.99 -6.18
C ASN A 605 10.89 2.34 -7.46
N ARG A 606 10.18 2.72 -8.52
CA ARG A 606 10.78 3.20 -9.77
C ARG A 606 11.58 4.47 -9.55
N ALA A 607 11.05 5.44 -8.81
CA ALA A 607 11.80 6.65 -8.45
C ALA A 607 13.03 6.30 -7.59
N VAL A 608 12.93 5.29 -6.70
CA VAL A 608 14.08 4.78 -5.93
C VAL A 608 15.13 4.12 -6.82
N ASP A 609 14.75 3.40 -7.88
CA ASP A 609 15.69 2.89 -8.89
C ASP A 609 16.45 4.04 -9.58
N GLU A 610 15.75 5.11 -9.95
CA GLU A 610 16.38 6.31 -10.52
C GLU A 610 17.33 7.02 -9.53
N LEU A 611 16.97 7.05 -8.24
CA LEU A 611 17.86 7.52 -7.19
C LEU A 611 19.11 6.65 -7.11
N CYS A 612 18.96 5.32 -7.15
CA CYS A 612 20.10 4.40 -7.15
C CYS A 612 21.01 4.63 -8.37
N LEU A 613 20.44 4.80 -9.57
CA LEU A 613 21.20 5.17 -10.77
C LEU A 613 22.00 6.47 -10.58
N ALA A 614 21.37 7.50 -10.01
CA ALA A 614 22.04 8.77 -9.74
C ALA A 614 23.19 8.60 -8.74
N LEU A 615 23.02 7.78 -7.71
CA LEU A 615 24.03 7.50 -6.68
C LEU A 615 25.22 6.68 -7.22
N GLU A 616 24.99 5.65 -8.03
CA GLU A 616 26.06 4.86 -8.66
C GLU A 616 26.92 5.70 -9.63
N SER A 617 26.41 6.84 -10.10
CA SER A 617 27.20 7.79 -10.91
C SER A 617 28.16 8.66 -10.07
N ILE A 618 28.06 8.62 -8.74
CA ILE A 618 28.97 9.34 -7.83
C ILE A 618 30.15 8.41 -7.50
N PRO A 619 31.41 8.83 -7.75
CA PRO A 619 32.57 8.01 -7.44
C PRO A 619 32.64 7.63 -5.96
N ASN A 620 32.90 6.34 -5.69
CA ASN A 620 33.10 5.78 -4.35
C ASN A 620 31.91 5.90 -3.38
N VAL A 621 30.72 6.27 -3.85
CA VAL A 621 29.52 6.32 -3.01
C VAL A 621 29.11 4.90 -2.63
N GLU A 622 29.01 4.66 -1.32
CA GLU A 622 28.39 3.47 -0.75
C GLU A 622 27.04 3.84 -0.15
N TYR A 623 26.05 3.00 -0.39
CA TYR A 623 24.71 3.19 0.12
C TYR A 623 24.00 1.85 0.33
N VAL A 624 23.01 1.90 1.20
CA VAL A 624 22.11 0.79 1.52
C VAL A 624 20.73 1.08 0.96
N ARG A 625 20.13 0.13 0.26
CA ARG A 625 18.75 0.21 -0.19
C ARG A 625 17.80 -0.53 0.74
N LEU A 626 16.75 0.15 1.21
CA LEU A 626 15.62 -0.46 1.90
C LEU A 626 14.57 -0.91 0.88
N GLY A 627 14.01 -2.11 1.06
CA GLY A 627 13.01 -2.67 0.16
C GLY A 627 13.09 -4.19 0.11
N SER A 628 12.47 -4.78 -0.92
CA SER A 628 12.48 -6.23 -1.17
C SER A 628 12.94 -6.54 -2.58
N HIS A 629 13.30 -7.81 -2.83
CA HIS A 629 13.69 -8.31 -4.17
C HIS A 629 12.59 -8.14 -5.23
N VAL A 630 11.33 -8.22 -4.84
CA VAL A 630 10.17 -8.13 -5.75
C VAL A 630 10.05 -6.73 -6.35
N ASN A 631 10.31 -5.70 -5.54
CA ASN A 631 10.09 -4.31 -5.88
C ASN A 631 11.39 -3.56 -6.21
N CYS A 632 12.49 -4.28 -6.43
CA CYS A 632 13.80 -3.72 -6.71
C CYS A 632 14.31 -4.25 -8.04
N SER A 633 14.70 -3.35 -8.93
CA SER A 633 15.39 -3.74 -10.17
C SER A 633 16.61 -4.62 -9.87
N LYS A 634 16.83 -5.64 -10.70
CA LYS A 634 17.93 -6.61 -10.57
C LYS A 634 19.30 -5.92 -10.41
N THR A 635 19.50 -4.79 -11.10
CA THR A 635 20.73 -3.98 -11.04
C THR A 635 21.08 -3.54 -9.61
N PHE A 636 20.08 -3.28 -8.77
CA PHE A 636 20.26 -2.73 -7.41
C PHE A 636 20.00 -3.74 -6.31
N GLN A 637 19.62 -4.98 -6.61
CA GLN A 637 19.33 -6.00 -5.60
C GLN A 637 20.52 -6.25 -4.67
N LYS A 638 21.76 -6.19 -5.19
CA LYS A 638 22.97 -6.29 -4.37
C LYS A 638 23.06 -5.22 -3.28
N ARG A 639 22.43 -4.06 -3.46
CA ARG A 639 22.43 -2.93 -2.51
C ARG A 639 21.34 -3.07 -1.45
N LEU A 640 20.41 -4.03 -1.59
CA LEU A 640 19.38 -4.27 -0.58
C LEU A 640 20.02 -4.56 0.77
N LEU A 641 19.45 -3.99 1.83
CA LEU A 641 19.97 -4.16 3.18
C LEU A 641 20.09 -5.64 3.56
N SER A 642 19.08 -6.46 3.20
CA SER A 642 19.12 -7.91 3.40
C SER A 642 20.32 -8.56 2.71
N GLU A 643 20.68 -8.14 1.49
CA GLU A 643 21.83 -8.69 0.77
C GLU A 643 23.17 -8.23 1.36
N GLN A 644 23.25 -6.97 1.79
CA GLN A 644 24.47 -6.40 2.35
C GLN A 644 24.84 -7.05 3.68
N VAL A 645 23.85 -7.38 4.52
CA VAL A 645 24.08 -7.99 5.84
C VAL A 645 24.11 -9.51 5.82
N LYS A 646 23.83 -10.18 4.68
CA LYS A 646 23.89 -11.64 4.56
C LYS A 646 25.25 -12.24 4.95
N SER A 647 26.33 -11.51 4.68
CA SER A 647 27.69 -11.92 5.03
C SER A 647 28.01 -11.78 6.52
N CYS A 648 27.19 -11.05 7.29
CA CYS A 648 27.39 -10.88 8.72
C CYS A 648 27.04 -12.18 9.45
N SER A 649 27.98 -12.67 10.25
CA SER A 649 27.86 -13.91 11.02
C SER A 649 27.23 -13.70 12.40
N ASN A 650 27.20 -12.45 12.88
CA ASN A 650 26.74 -12.12 14.23
C ASN A 650 26.22 -10.67 14.32
N ARG A 651 25.56 -10.36 15.45
CA ARG A 651 24.95 -9.05 15.73
C ARG A 651 25.96 -7.89 15.73
N ASN A 652 27.19 -8.12 16.19
CA ASN A 652 28.21 -7.08 16.25
C ASN A 652 28.64 -6.64 14.85
N GLU A 653 28.78 -7.58 13.91
CA GLU A 653 29.06 -7.28 12.51
C GLU A 653 27.93 -6.47 11.86
N VAL A 654 26.67 -6.85 12.10
CA VAL A 654 25.50 -6.09 11.62
C VAL A 654 25.50 -4.67 12.18
N ASN A 655 25.69 -4.51 13.49
CA ASN A 655 25.74 -3.18 14.13
C ASN A 655 26.91 -2.34 13.58
N THR A 656 28.10 -2.93 13.43
CA THR A 656 29.27 -2.26 12.84
C THR A 656 29.00 -1.82 11.40
N PHE A 657 28.33 -2.65 10.61
CA PHE A 657 27.90 -2.30 9.26
C PHE A 657 26.96 -1.09 9.28
N LEU A 658 25.89 -1.13 10.10
CA LEU A 658 24.93 -0.04 10.20
C LEU A 658 25.56 1.28 10.68
N GLU A 659 26.52 1.21 11.60
CA GLU A 659 27.25 2.38 12.09
C GLU A 659 28.07 3.04 10.98
N ARG A 660 28.80 2.24 10.17
CA ARG A 660 29.66 2.71 9.08
C ARG A 660 28.88 3.29 7.91
N GLN A 661 27.73 2.72 7.57
CA GLN A 661 26.98 3.10 6.37
C GLN A 661 26.35 4.48 6.51
N ARG A 662 26.65 5.42 5.62
CA ARG A 662 26.19 6.82 5.75
C ARG A 662 24.89 7.12 5.01
N ILE A 663 24.60 6.40 3.94
CA ILE A 663 23.50 6.71 3.01
C ILE A 663 22.50 5.56 2.98
N TYR A 664 21.24 5.87 3.26
CA TYR A 664 20.13 4.92 3.18
C TYR A 664 19.12 5.41 2.15
N VAL A 665 18.73 4.52 1.26
CA VAL A 665 17.92 4.81 0.08
C VAL A 665 16.67 3.95 0.09
N GLY A 666 15.48 4.51 -0.13
CA GLY A 666 14.27 3.70 -0.10
C GLY A 666 12.99 4.50 -0.33
N THR A 667 11.85 3.81 -0.40
CA THR A 667 10.57 4.52 -0.43
C THR A 667 10.22 5.04 0.97
N ILE A 668 9.40 6.08 1.08
CA ILE A 668 8.85 6.51 2.38
C ILE A 668 8.14 5.34 3.08
N ALA A 669 7.41 4.51 2.34
CA ALA A 669 6.81 3.29 2.86
C ALA A 669 7.85 2.31 3.43
N ALA A 670 9.00 2.13 2.77
CA ALA A 670 10.08 1.28 3.26
C ALA A 670 10.69 1.82 4.57
N PHE A 671 10.90 3.14 4.69
CA PHE A 671 11.34 3.74 5.95
C PHE A 671 10.28 3.60 7.06
N ASN A 672 8.99 3.71 6.72
CA ASN A 672 7.88 3.51 7.64
C ASN A 672 7.71 2.05 8.07
N ALA A 673 8.15 1.10 7.25
CA ALA A 673 8.18 -0.31 7.59
C ALA A 673 9.44 -0.72 8.40
N ASN A 674 10.49 0.10 8.38
CA ASN A 674 11.77 -0.15 9.05
C ASN A 674 12.11 1.00 10.02
N THR A 675 11.12 1.47 10.79
CA THR A 675 11.29 2.64 11.68
C THR A 675 12.38 2.45 12.73
N GLU A 676 12.74 1.22 13.02
CA GLU A 676 13.79 0.88 13.96
C GLU A 676 15.15 1.38 13.49
N ILE A 677 15.39 1.50 12.18
CA ILE A 677 16.62 2.13 11.65
C ILE A 677 16.76 3.57 12.12
N LEU A 678 15.61 4.27 12.24
CA LEU A 678 15.51 5.64 12.73
C LEU A 678 15.76 5.73 14.25
N SER A 679 15.69 4.62 14.97
CA SER A 679 15.97 4.56 16.41
C SER A 679 17.45 4.30 16.73
N VAL A 680 18.21 3.80 15.75
CA VAL A 680 19.60 3.35 15.94
C VAL A 680 20.58 4.34 15.31
N LYS A 681 20.18 5.00 14.22
CA LYS A 681 21.02 5.96 13.49
C LYS A 681 20.41 7.36 13.52
N HIS A 682 21.25 8.38 13.69
CA HIS A 682 20.89 9.78 13.49
C HIS A 682 21.25 10.20 12.06
N PHE A 683 20.41 11.04 11.48
CA PHE A 683 20.51 11.53 10.12
C PHE A 683 20.52 13.06 10.12
N ASP A 684 21.59 13.64 9.59
CA ASP A 684 21.71 15.09 9.45
C ASP A 684 20.66 15.63 8.47
N ARG A 685 20.32 14.85 7.44
CA ARG A 685 19.25 15.22 6.50
C ARG A 685 18.52 14.04 5.86
N ALA A 686 17.26 14.28 5.54
CA ALA A 686 16.47 13.48 4.61
C ALA A 686 16.25 14.29 3.31
N ILE A 687 16.60 13.70 2.17
CA ILE A 687 16.38 14.25 0.84
C ILE A 687 15.29 13.41 0.19
N VAL A 688 14.16 14.03 -0.09
CA VAL A 688 12.95 13.32 -0.56
C VAL A 688 12.60 13.82 -1.95
N ASP A 689 12.72 12.96 -2.96
CA ASP A 689 12.33 13.23 -4.34
C ASP A 689 10.86 12.86 -4.59
N GLU A 690 10.28 13.46 -5.63
CA GLU A 690 8.84 13.38 -5.94
C GLU A 690 7.94 13.72 -4.73
N ALA A 691 8.38 14.68 -3.90
CA ALA A 691 7.73 15.09 -2.67
C ALA A 691 6.33 15.68 -2.88
N SER A 692 6.00 16.12 -4.11
CA SER A 692 4.66 16.57 -4.49
C SER A 692 3.60 15.45 -4.46
N GLN A 693 4.02 14.18 -4.31
CA GLN A 693 3.14 13.01 -4.23
C GLN A 693 3.02 12.43 -2.82
N ILE A 694 3.70 13.01 -1.84
CA ILE A 694 3.78 12.45 -0.49
C ILE A 694 2.91 13.30 0.45
N LEU A 695 1.94 12.63 1.08
CA LEU A 695 0.99 13.26 2.01
C LEU A 695 1.63 13.52 3.37
N ASP A 696 1.08 14.49 4.10
CA ASP A 696 1.44 14.83 5.48
C ASP A 696 1.62 13.59 6.38
N PRO A 697 0.63 12.69 6.54
CA PRO A 697 0.74 11.56 7.45
C PRO A 697 1.86 10.56 7.10
N GLN A 698 2.27 10.50 5.83
CA GLN A 698 3.32 9.60 5.37
C GLN A 698 4.71 10.05 5.83
N LEU A 699 4.93 11.35 6.03
CA LEU A 699 6.20 11.92 6.49
C LEU A 699 6.30 12.07 8.01
N LEU A 700 5.17 12.03 8.74
CA LEU A 700 5.17 12.26 10.20
C LEU A 700 6.05 11.28 10.98
N SER A 701 6.14 10.03 10.53
CA SER A 701 7.07 9.04 11.08
C SER A 701 8.52 9.56 11.09
N LEU A 702 8.98 10.20 10.00
CA LEU A 702 10.32 10.77 9.87
C LEU A 702 10.45 12.08 10.65
N PHE A 703 9.47 13.00 10.51
CA PHE A 703 9.50 14.30 11.19
C PHE A 703 9.52 14.19 12.71
N CYS A 704 8.74 13.24 13.24
CA CYS A 704 8.49 13.07 14.66
C CYS A 704 9.37 11.96 15.28
N SER A 705 10.16 11.23 14.48
CA SER A 705 11.07 10.21 15.03
C SER A 705 12.11 10.86 15.93
N LYS A 706 12.34 10.21 17.08
CA LYS A 706 13.35 10.60 18.05
C LYS A 706 14.25 9.40 18.30
N ASN A 707 15.55 9.66 18.42
CA ASN A 707 16.50 8.69 18.87
C ASN A 707 16.36 8.45 20.39
N ARG A 708 17.17 7.53 20.92
CA ARG A 708 17.13 7.10 22.33
C ARG A 708 17.41 8.21 23.34
N GLN A 709 18.07 9.30 22.91
CA GLN A 709 18.35 10.46 23.75
C GLN A 709 17.21 11.49 23.70
N GLY A 710 16.09 11.19 23.03
CA GLY A 710 14.98 12.10 22.84
C GLY A 710 15.22 13.20 21.80
N LYS A 711 16.37 13.18 21.12
CA LYS A 711 16.68 14.11 20.02
C LYS A 711 16.00 13.64 18.74
N PHE A 712 15.62 14.57 17.87
CA PHE A 712 15.07 14.20 16.57
C PHE A 712 16.08 13.35 15.79
N THR A 713 15.56 12.31 15.14
CA THR A 713 16.40 11.41 14.34
C THR A 713 16.87 12.09 13.06
N VAL A 714 16.03 12.93 12.46
CA VAL A 714 16.34 13.68 11.24
C VAL A 714 16.36 15.16 11.55
N ASP A 715 17.48 15.83 11.36
CA ASP A 715 17.55 17.27 11.67
C ASP A 715 16.83 18.10 10.60
N LYS A 716 17.14 17.80 9.33
CA LYS A 716 16.73 18.60 8.18
C LYS A 716 16.03 17.81 7.07
N PHE A 717 15.07 18.44 6.41
CA PHE A 717 14.36 17.89 5.26
C PHE A 717 14.63 18.72 4.00
N VAL A 718 15.08 18.08 2.93
CA VAL A 718 15.21 18.66 1.59
C VAL A 718 14.17 17.98 0.71
N LEU A 719 13.06 18.67 0.46
CA LEU A 719 11.95 18.14 -0.31
C LEU A 719 12.05 18.64 -1.75
N ILE A 720 12.05 17.71 -2.69
CA ILE A 720 12.26 17.97 -4.11
C ILE A 720 11.01 17.47 -4.85
N GLY A 721 10.41 18.31 -5.67
CA GLY A 721 9.15 17.96 -6.34
C GLY A 721 8.73 18.93 -7.40
N ASP A 722 7.57 18.64 -8.00
CA ASP A 722 6.92 19.51 -8.96
C ASP A 722 5.41 19.53 -8.70
N TYR A 723 4.96 20.57 -8.02
CA TYR A 723 3.57 20.78 -7.64
C TYR A 723 2.63 21.00 -8.85
N LYS A 724 3.18 21.18 -10.06
CA LYS A 724 2.42 21.28 -11.31
C LYS A 724 2.31 19.95 -12.06
N GLN A 725 2.99 18.89 -11.61
CA GLN A 725 2.79 17.51 -12.07
C GLN A 725 1.81 16.77 -11.16
N LEU A 726 1.65 15.46 -11.34
CA LEU A 726 0.62 14.66 -10.67
C LEU A 726 0.67 14.81 -9.13
N PRO A 727 -0.50 15.01 -8.48
CA PRO A 727 -0.59 15.07 -7.03
C PRO A 727 -0.42 13.68 -6.41
N ALA A 728 -0.55 13.59 -5.08
CA ALA A 728 -0.75 12.32 -4.41
C ALA A 728 -2.02 11.63 -4.92
N VAL A 729 -1.99 10.29 -5.01
CA VAL A 729 -3.15 9.49 -5.43
C VAL A 729 -3.97 9.14 -4.19
N CYS A 730 -5.20 9.64 -4.14
CA CYS A 730 -6.17 9.35 -3.08
C CYS A 730 -7.42 8.71 -3.69
N LEU A 731 -8.11 7.86 -2.93
CA LEU A 731 -9.36 7.23 -3.33
C LEU A 731 -10.52 8.22 -3.22
N GLN A 732 -10.54 9.04 -2.17
CA GLN A 732 -11.56 10.05 -1.98
C GLN A 732 -11.39 11.24 -2.95
N GLY A 733 -12.50 11.80 -3.43
CA GLY A 733 -12.48 13.00 -4.27
C GLY A 733 -12.03 14.25 -3.50
N ASN A 734 -11.67 15.34 -4.19
CA ASN A 734 -11.20 16.59 -3.58
C ASN A 734 -12.13 17.09 -2.47
N THR A 735 -11.74 16.83 -1.21
CA THR A 735 -12.50 17.20 -0.01
C THR A 735 -11.66 18.17 0.81
N GLN A 736 -12.24 19.32 1.12
CA GLN A 736 -11.66 20.30 2.03
C GLN A 736 -11.88 19.87 3.48
N PHE A 737 -10.95 20.21 4.37
CA PHE A 737 -11.16 20.05 5.81
C PHE A 737 -12.24 21.01 6.32
N GLU A 738 -13.04 20.52 7.28
CA GLU A 738 -14.13 21.27 7.88
C GLU A 738 -13.67 22.19 9.03
N SER A 739 -12.42 22.03 9.48
CA SER A 739 -11.88 22.77 10.63
C SER A 739 -11.45 24.19 10.28
N ASP A 740 -12.18 25.19 10.78
CA ASP A 740 -11.88 26.62 10.57
C ASP A 740 -10.45 27.02 10.96
N ILE A 741 -9.94 26.51 12.09
CA ILE A 741 -8.57 26.84 12.53
C ILE A 741 -7.51 26.32 11.55
N LEU A 742 -7.73 25.17 10.91
CA LEU A 742 -6.82 24.66 9.87
C LEU A 742 -6.90 25.51 8.60
N LEU A 743 -8.11 25.86 8.17
CA LEU A 743 -8.34 26.68 6.98
C LEU A 743 -7.69 28.07 7.11
N GLN A 744 -7.85 28.70 8.27
CA GLN A 744 -7.23 30.00 8.59
C GLN A 744 -5.69 29.93 8.61
N ASN A 745 -5.13 28.77 8.92
CA ASN A 745 -3.68 28.53 8.93
C ASN A 745 -3.16 27.88 7.64
N GLY A 746 -3.94 27.90 6.55
CA GLY A 746 -3.50 27.44 5.22
C GLY A 746 -3.44 25.92 5.04
N ILE A 747 -4.07 25.14 5.93
CA ILE A 747 -4.15 23.68 5.88
C ILE A 747 -5.54 23.30 5.37
N PHE A 748 -5.69 23.18 4.05
CA PHE A 748 -7.00 23.09 3.41
C PHE A 748 -7.53 21.67 3.21
N SER A 749 -6.68 20.69 2.97
CA SER A 749 -7.10 19.32 2.62
C SER A 749 -5.98 18.32 2.87
N GLY A 750 -6.35 17.09 3.25
CA GLY A 750 -5.42 15.96 3.42
C GLY A 750 -4.86 15.42 2.10
N GLN A 751 -5.35 15.89 0.94
CA GLN A 751 -4.88 15.48 -0.39
C GLN A 751 -3.73 16.35 -0.92
N ILE A 752 -3.53 17.52 -0.32
CA ILE A 752 -2.41 18.38 -0.67
C ILE A 752 -1.16 17.78 -0.03
N SER A 753 -0.16 17.47 -0.85
CA SER A 753 1.12 16.97 -0.34
C SER A 753 1.77 17.96 0.62
N PHE A 754 2.57 17.44 1.56
CA PHE A 754 3.31 18.30 2.49
C PHE A 754 4.18 19.32 1.74
N PHE A 755 4.81 18.88 0.64
CA PHE A 755 5.60 19.75 -0.23
C PHE A 755 4.78 20.90 -0.80
N GLU A 756 3.61 20.60 -1.38
CA GLU A 756 2.77 21.62 -2.00
C GLU A 756 2.19 22.59 -0.94
N ARG A 757 1.78 22.08 0.23
CA ARG A 757 1.30 22.90 1.35
C ARG A 757 2.37 23.87 1.84
N MET A 758 3.57 23.38 2.14
CA MET A 758 4.68 24.22 2.60
C MET A 758 5.17 25.17 1.50
N LEU A 759 5.12 24.76 0.23
CA LEU A 759 5.45 25.62 -0.90
C LEU A 759 4.47 26.79 -1.00
N ARG A 760 3.16 26.55 -0.88
CA ARG A 760 2.15 27.63 -0.88
C ARG A 760 2.36 28.62 0.27
N MET A 761 2.78 28.13 1.44
CA MET A 761 3.06 28.96 2.63
C MET A 761 4.36 29.78 2.52
N HIS A 762 5.35 29.32 1.75
CA HIS A 762 6.69 29.91 1.70
C HIS A 762 7.15 30.28 0.28
N MET A 763 6.24 30.39 -0.69
CA MET A 763 6.58 30.52 -2.11
C MET A 763 7.51 31.70 -2.41
N GLU A 764 7.35 32.81 -1.67
CA GLU A 764 8.15 34.03 -1.83
C GLU A 764 9.49 33.99 -1.07
N ASP A 765 9.68 33.00 -0.21
CA ASP A 765 10.85 32.87 0.66
C ASP A 765 12.03 32.24 -0.07
N LYS A 766 12.90 33.10 -0.59
CA LYS A 766 14.07 32.69 -1.37
C LYS A 766 15.13 31.96 -0.54
N ASP A 767 15.10 32.01 0.79
CA ASP A 767 16.08 31.29 1.62
C ASP A 767 15.73 29.80 1.73
N ILE A 768 14.44 29.47 1.57
CA ILE A 768 13.90 28.13 1.79
C ILE A 768 13.46 27.49 0.47
N VAL A 769 13.00 28.31 -0.49
CA VAL A 769 12.51 27.86 -1.79
C VAL A 769 13.50 28.18 -2.91
N MET A 770 13.69 27.22 -3.80
CA MET A 770 14.38 27.41 -5.07
C MET A 770 13.64 26.69 -6.19
N GLN A 771 13.50 27.35 -7.35
CA GLN A 771 13.03 26.72 -8.57
C GLN A 771 14.19 26.56 -9.57
N LEU A 772 14.27 25.40 -10.21
CA LEU A 772 15.16 25.18 -11.34
C LEU A 772 14.51 25.72 -12.64
N GLU A 773 15.28 26.43 -13.46
CA GLU A 773 14.77 27.09 -14.67
C GLU A 773 15.30 26.48 -15.97
N SER A 774 16.42 25.76 -15.93
CA SER A 774 17.07 25.25 -17.15
C SER A 774 16.67 23.80 -17.41
N GLN A 775 16.06 23.51 -18.56
CA GLN A 775 15.60 22.17 -18.96
C GLN A 775 16.44 21.60 -20.11
N GLY A 776 16.88 20.35 -19.97
CA GLY A 776 17.66 19.61 -20.96
C GLY A 776 16.93 18.39 -21.53
N ARG A 777 15.59 18.34 -21.46
CA ARG A 777 14.82 17.19 -21.96
C ARG A 777 14.21 17.47 -23.32
N MET A 778 13.33 18.44 -23.38
CA MET A 778 12.42 18.68 -24.50
C MET A 778 13.05 19.60 -25.53
N HIS A 779 12.75 19.40 -26.80
CA HIS A 779 12.90 20.43 -27.82
C HIS A 779 12.16 21.72 -27.41
N PRO A 780 12.67 22.94 -27.69
CA PRO A 780 11.98 24.20 -27.37
C PRO A 780 10.52 24.27 -27.84
N GLU A 781 10.23 23.88 -29.08
CA GLU A 781 8.85 23.82 -29.61
C GLU A 781 7.91 22.88 -28.83
N ILE A 782 8.41 21.74 -28.34
CA ILE A 782 7.62 20.82 -27.50
C ILE A 782 7.38 21.44 -26.14
N ALA A 783 8.41 22.05 -25.56
CA ALA A 783 8.31 22.70 -24.26
C ALA A 783 7.38 23.93 -24.28
N TYR A 784 7.21 24.59 -25.43
CA TYR A 784 6.56 25.89 -25.55
C TYR A 784 5.18 25.97 -24.89
N PHE A 785 4.28 25.03 -25.22
CA PHE A 785 2.91 25.04 -24.71
C PHE A 785 2.89 24.87 -23.18
N ALA A 786 3.55 23.82 -22.67
CA ALA A 786 3.62 23.55 -21.25
C ALA A 786 4.32 24.69 -20.48
N ASN A 787 5.41 25.23 -21.03
CA ASN A 787 6.16 26.33 -20.42
C ASN A 787 5.30 27.59 -20.30
N THR A 788 4.58 27.95 -21.36
CA THR A 788 3.71 29.14 -21.38
C THR A 788 2.50 28.96 -20.46
N LYS A 789 1.76 27.84 -20.62
CA LYS A 789 0.49 27.62 -19.91
C LYS A 789 0.67 27.24 -18.45
N PHE A 790 1.69 26.45 -18.13
CA PHE A 790 1.85 25.91 -16.78
C PHE A 790 3.02 26.54 -16.02
N TYR A 791 4.11 26.96 -16.67
CA TYR A 791 5.31 27.45 -15.99
C TYR A 791 5.61 28.95 -16.19
N ASN A 792 4.65 29.74 -16.68
CA ASN A 792 4.78 31.19 -16.90
C ASN A 792 6.06 31.57 -17.69
N SER A 793 6.40 30.78 -18.70
CA SER A 793 7.58 30.94 -19.55
C SER A 793 8.92 30.97 -18.80
N SER A 794 8.98 30.41 -17.59
CA SER A 794 10.21 30.38 -16.77
C SER A 794 11.25 29.37 -17.24
N LEU A 795 10.89 28.38 -18.05
CA LEU A 795 11.80 27.33 -18.49
C LEU A 795 12.67 27.77 -19.67
N LYS A 796 13.98 27.57 -19.55
CA LYS A 796 15.01 27.88 -20.54
C LYS A 796 15.62 26.59 -21.07
N ALA A 797 15.70 26.41 -22.38
CA ALA A 797 16.32 25.22 -22.96
C ALA A 797 17.85 25.24 -22.79
N ILE A 798 18.43 24.10 -22.40
CA ILE A 798 19.87 23.84 -22.46
C ILE A 798 20.13 23.21 -23.83
N PRO A 799 20.95 23.80 -24.71
CA PRO A 799 21.11 23.36 -26.10
C PRO A 799 21.85 22.01 -26.18
N LEU A 800 21.09 20.92 -26.07
CA LEU A 800 21.62 19.56 -26.17
C LEU A 800 21.43 19.02 -27.58
N THR A 801 22.34 18.15 -28.02
CA THR A 801 22.38 17.62 -29.39
C THR A 801 21.05 17.01 -29.83
N HIS A 802 20.42 16.19 -28.97
CA HIS A 802 19.15 15.53 -29.31
C HIS A 802 18.00 16.50 -29.57
N GLN A 803 18.05 17.73 -29.04
CA GLN A 803 17.04 18.75 -29.26
C GLN A 803 17.17 19.41 -30.64
N ASN A 804 18.16 19.08 -31.47
CA ASN A 804 18.30 19.69 -32.79
C ASN A 804 18.21 18.68 -33.93
N VAL A 805 18.15 17.38 -33.65
CA VAL A 805 18.13 16.31 -34.67
C VAL A 805 16.70 15.96 -35.07
N LEU A 806 16.40 15.93 -36.38
CA LEU A 806 15.17 15.36 -36.97
C LEU A 806 15.52 14.09 -37.76
N LEU A 807 14.51 13.29 -38.07
CA LEU A 807 14.63 12.18 -39.01
C LEU A 807 14.47 12.75 -40.44
N GLU A 808 15.40 12.43 -41.32
CA GLU A 808 15.33 12.83 -42.73
C GLU A 808 14.27 12.01 -43.47
N TRP A 809 13.68 12.60 -44.52
CA TRP A 809 12.71 11.93 -45.37
C TRP A 809 12.89 12.39 -46.82
N ASN A 810 13.14 11.42 -47.71
CA ASN A 810 13.48 11.65 -49.12
C ASN A 810 12.34 11.31 -50.09
N GLY A 811 11.09 11.28 -49.61
CA GLY A 811 9.92 10.92 -50.43
C GLY A 811 9.38 12.11 -51.24
N ASP A 812 8.90 11.83 -52.46
CA ASP A 812 8.40 12.83 -53.42
C ASP A 812 6.90 13.20 -53.24
N SER A 813 6.15 12.51 -52.37
CA SER A 813 4.70 12.69 -52.25
C SER A 813 4.30 13.73 -51.22
N TYR A 814 3.66 14.82 -51.64
CA TYR A 814 2.98 15.75 -50.74
C TYR A 814 1.71 15.10 -50.16
N GLU A 815 1.55 15.16 -48.83
CA GLU A 815 0.45 14.63 -47.99
C GLU A 815 0.60 13.18 -47.50
N GLY A 816 1.23 13.01 -46.32
CA GLY A 816 1.26 11.73 -45.62
C GLY A 816 1.64 11.83 -44.15
N VAL A 817 1.22 10.85 -43.34
CA VAL A 817 1.57 10.72 -41.91
C VAL A 817 3.08 10.75 -41.70
N LYS A 818 3.83 10.06 -42.56
CA LYS A 818 5.29 9.99 -42.54
C LYS A 818 5.97 11.35 -42.72
N GLN A 819 5.48 12.19 -43.65
CA GLN A 819 5.98 13.56 -43.85
C GLN A 819 5.80 14.40 -42.60
N SER A 820 4.61 14.32 -41.98
CA SER A 820 4.30 15.07 -40.75
C SER A 820 5.23 14.63 -39.61
N ILE A 821 5.50 13.33 -39.50
CA ILE A 821 6.46 12.79 -38.53
C ILE A 821 7.88 13.27 -38.84
N ALA A 822 8.33 13.31 -40.09
CA ALA A 822 9.72 13.70 -40.39
C ALA A 822 9.97 15.21 -40.20
N LYS A 823 9.01 16.07 -40.58
CA LYS A 823 9.20 17.52 -40.66
C LYS A 823 8.81 18.28 -39.38
N CYS A 824 7.89 17.75 -38.57
CA CYS A 824 7.33 18.47 -37.43
C CYS A 824 7.89 17.98 -36.09
N ARG A 825 8.19 18.90 -35.17
CA ARG A 825 8.52 18.57 -33.77
C ARG A 825 7.29 18.19 -32.97
N ASN A 826 6.17 18.82 -33.27
CA ASN A 826 4.89 18.48 -32.70
C ASN A 826 3.78 18.59 -33.75
N PHE A 827 2.78 17.72 -33.66
CA PHE A 827 1.67 17.70 -34.62
C PHE A 827 0.40 17.11 -34.01
N TYR A 828 -0.75 17.58 -34.48
CA TYR A 828 -2.06 17.04 -34.13
C TYR A 828 -2.64 16.24 -35.29
N PHE A 829 -2.90 14.95 -35.06
CA PHE A 829 -3.60 14.06 -35.98
C PHE A 829 -5.09 13.99 -35.60
N PRO A 830 -5.99 14.71 -36.30
CA PRO A 830 -7.41 14.77 -35.96
C PRO A 830 -8.16 13.47 -36.26
N ILE A 831 -9.08 13.12 -35.36
CA ILE A 831 -10.16 12.17 -35.61
C ILE A 831 -11.46 12.97 -35.78
N TYR A 832 -12.04 12.90 -36.98
CA TYR A 832 -13.23 13.69 -37.35
C TYR A 832 -14.56 13.09 -36.86
N PHE A 833 -14.54 11.85 -36.39
CA PHE A 833 -15.71 11.17 -35.83
C PHE A 833 -15.83 11.45 -34.32
N GLN A 834 -17.07 11.59 -33.82
CA GLN A 834 -17.33 11.89 -32.42
C GLN A 834 -17.06 10.69 -31.49
N GLU A 835 -17.34 9.48 -31.94
CA GLU A 835 -17.24 8.25 -31.15
C GLU A 835 -16.57 7.13 -31.97
N ASP A 836 -15.23 7.14 -32.07
CA ASP A 836 -14.51 6.10 -32.82
C ASP A 836 -13.14 5.78 -32.18
N ALA A 837 -13.18 5.07 -31.06
CA ALA A 837 -11.99 4.60 -30.34
C ALA A 837 -11.08 3.72 -31.19
N VAL A 838 -11.68 2.91 -32.06
CA VAL A 838 -10.98 1.97 -32.95
C VAL A 838 -10.15 2.72 -33.97
N ARG A 839 -10.70 3.75 -34.61
CA ARG A 839 -9.99 4.54 -35.60
C ARG A 839 -8.87 5.39 -35.00
N GLU A 840 -9.05 5.90 -33.78
CA GLU A 840 -7.96 6.55 -33.07
C GLU A 840 -6.81 5.57 -32.81
N ALA A 841 -7.11 4.35 -32.33
CA ALA A 841 -6.10 3.33 -32.10
C ALA A 841 -5.41 2.91 -33.41
N GLU A 842 -6.14 2.80 -34.52
CA GLU A 842 -5.55 2.54 -35.85
C GLU A 842 -4.61 3.65 -36.29
N ARG A 843 -5.00 4.91 -36.09
CA ARG A 843 -4.15 6.06 -36.39
C ARG A 843 -2.87 6.04 -35.56
N VAL A 844 -2.97 5.74 -34.28
CA VAL A 844 -1.81 5.61 -33.39
C VAL A 844 -0.85 4.51 -33.86
N VAL A 845 -1.39 3.36 -34.24
CA VAL A 845 -0.60 2.22 -34.76
C VAL A 845 0.06 2.57 -36.09
N ASP A 846 -0.64 3.26 -36.98
CA ASP A 846 -0.10 3.77 -38.25
C ASP A 846 1.06 4.75 -38.01
N ILE A 847 0.91 5.70 -37.09
CA ILE A 847 1.99 6.62 -36.70
C ILE A 847 3.19 5.83 -36.15
N ALA A 848 2.96 4.87 -35.25
CA ALA A 848 4.04 4.05 -34.67
C ALA A 848 4.81 3.25 -35.73
N LYS A 849 4.11 2.70 -36.73
CA LYS A 849 4.71 2.01 -37.87
C LYS A 849 5.58 2.97 -38.70
N ASN A 850 5.06 4.14 -39.05
CA ASN A 850 5.79 5.14 -39.82
C ASN A 850 7.02 5.67 -39.07
N VAL A 851 6.96 5.80 -37.73
CA VAL A 851 8.13 6.12 -36.91
C VAL A 851 9.19 5.03 -37.04
N LEU A 852 8.84 3.75 -36.88
CA LEU A 852 9.79 2.65 -36.99
C LEU A 852 10.44 2.62 -38.38
N GLU A 853 9.66 2.80 -39.44
CA GLU A 853 10.18 2.87 -40.81
C GLU A 853 11.15 4.05 -41.00
N LEU A 854 10.84 5.23 -40.47
CA LEU A 854 11.75 6.38 -40.55
C LEU A 854 13.06 6.12 -39.80
N TYR A 855 13.03 5.46 -38.64
CA TYR A 855 14.26 5.05 -37.94
C TYR A 855 15.10 4.12 -38.81
N GLN A 856 14.47 3.15 -39.47
CA GLN A 856 15.14 2.21 -40.38
C GLN A 856 15.76 2.92 -41.59
N GLU A 857 15.00 3.81 -42.25
CA GLU A 857 15.45 4.59 -43.41
C GLU A 857 16.63 5.51 -43.08
N ASN A 858 16.64 6.08 -41.88
CA ASN A 858 17.71 6.95 -41.39
C ASN A 858 18.90 6.17 -40.79
N SER A 859 18.87 4.84 -40.83
CA SER A 859 19.89 3.98 -40.20
C SER A 859 20.10 4.30 -38.71
N VAL A 860 19.04 4.71 -38.03
CA VAL A 860 19.03 4.97 -36.58
C VAL A 860 18.47 3.74 -35.87
N GLU A 861 19.16 3.28 -34.84
CA GLU A 861 18.68 2.16 -34.04
C GLU A 861 17.37 2.49 -33.33
N PHE A 862 16.30 1.75 -33.65
CA PHE A 862 15.06 1.80 -32.89
C PHE A 862 15.16 0.87 -31.67
N VAL A 863 15.35 1.49 -30.50
CA VAL A 863 15.32 0.85 -29.18
C VAL A 863 13.98 1.16 -28.51
N PRO A 864 13.04 0.20 -28.36
CA PRO A 864 11.68 0.45 -27.87
C PRO A 864 11.61 1.21 -26.52
N GLU A 865 12.57 0.95 -25.63
CA GLU A 865 12.65 1.52 -24.30
C GLU A 865 13.04 3.01 -24.29
N PHE A 866 13.56 3.54 -25.40
CA PHE A 866 13.99 4.94 -25.52
C PHE A 866 13.32 5.68 -26.68
N SER A 867 13.01 4.98 -27.77
CA SER A 867 12.64 5.60 -29.04
C SER A 867 11.19 6.08 -29.07
N LEU A 868 10.24 5.23 -28.67
CA LEU A 868 8.81 5.52 -28.79
C LEU A 868 8.05 5.19 -27.51
N GLY A 869 7.08 6.03 -27.17
CA GLY A 869 6.11 5.80 -26.11
C GLY A 869 4.71 6.21 -26.54
N ILE A 870 3.72 5.46 -26.09
CA ILE A 870 2.31 5.77 -26.35
C ILE A 870 1.63 5.98 -25.00
N ILE A 871 1.03 7.15 -24.81
CA ILE A 871 0.35 7.56 -23.59
C ILE A 871 -1.14 7.74 -23.90
N THR A 872 -2.02 7.18 -23.07
CA THR A 872 -3.46 7.41 -23.17
C THR A 872 -4.12 7.34 -21.80
N PRO A 873 -5.10 8.21 -21.46
CA PRO A 873 -5.66 8.25 -20.11
C PRO A 873 -6.49 7.01 -19.75
N PHE A 874 -6.93 6.20 -20.72
CA PHE A 874 -7.84 5.09 -20.47
C PHE A 874 -7.24 3.73 -20.79
N ARG A 875 -7.45 2.75 -19.89
CA ARG A 875 -6.93 1.39 -20.02
C ARG A 875 -7.55 0.61 -21.17
N ASN A 876 -8.84 0.82 -21.47
CA ASN A 876 -9.47 0.24 -22.64
C ASN A 876 -8.81 0.71 -23.95
N GLN A 877 -8.32 1.95 -23.99
CA GLN A 877 -7.55 2.46 -25.13
C GLN A 877 -6.14 1.89 -25.17
N VAL A 878 -5.46 1.72 -24.02
CA VAL A 878 -4.19 0.97 -23.94
C VAL A 878 -4.35 -0.44 -24.52
N ALA A 879 -5.40 -1.13 -24.11
CA ALA A 879 -5.76 -2.47 -24.55
C ALA A 879 -5.96 -2.56 -26.06
N LEU A 880 -6.77 -1.65 -26.61
CA LEU A 880 -7.09 -1.61 -28.03
C LEU A 880 -5.84 -1.33 -28.89
N ILE A 881 -4.99 -0.39 -28.46
CA ILE A 881 -3.73 -0.07 -29.15
C ILE A 881 -2.79 -1.27 -29.10
N ARG A 882 -2.62 -1.93 -27.94
CA ARG A 882 -1.78 -3.13 -27.82
C ARG A 882 -2.27 -4.27 -28.70
N LYS A 883 -3.58 -4.52 -28.75
CA LYS A 883 -4.19 -5.53 -29.63
C LYS A 883 -3.82 -5.28 -31.09
N LYS A 884 -3.98 -4.04 -31.56
CA LYS A 884 -3.64 -3.66 -32.94
C LYS A 884 -2.14 -3.69 -33.24
N ILE A 885 -1.28 -3.31 -32.30
CA ILE A 885 0.17 -3.44 -32.43
C ILE A 885 0.57 -4.92 -32.57
N ASN A 886 0.03 -5.80 -31.72
CA ASN A 886 0.31 -7.23 -31.76
C ASN A 886 -0.11 -7.87 -33.10
N GLN A 887 -1.22 -7.42 -33.69
CA GLN A 887 -1.69 -7.87 -35.01
C GLN A 887 -0.71 -7.54 -36.15
N LEU A 888 0.20 -6.57 -35.97
CA LEU A 888 1.26 -6.29 -36.94
C LEU A 888 2.37 -7.34 -36.95
N GLY A 889 2.49 -8.18 -35.91
CA GLY A 889 3.55 -9.18 -35.80
C GLY A 889 4.97 -8.60 -35.70
N ASN A 890 5.13 -7.33 -35.32
CA ASN A 890 6.43 -6.68 -35.25
C ASN A 890 7.00 -6.68 -33.83
N GLU A 891 8.09 -7.42 -33.59
CA GLU A 891 8.68 -7.57 -32.25
C GLU A 891 9.12 -6.25 -31.60
N LYS A 892 9.63 -5.29 -32.38
CA LYS A 892 10.08 -4.00 -31.84
C LYS A 892 8.90 -3.15 -31.38
N LEU A 893 7.82 -3.10 -32.16
CA LEU A 893 6.60 -2.38 -31.78
C LEU A 893 5.87 -3.06 -30.60
N ASN A 894 5.86 -4.40 -30.54
CA ASN A 894 5.26 -5.13 -29.42
C ASN A 894 5.93 -4.80 -28.07
N LYS A 895 7.21 -4.40 -28.09
CA LYS A 895 7.97 -3.95 -26.92
C LYS A 895 7.79 -2.46 -26.59
N VAL A 896 7.11 -1.68 -27.42
CA VAL A 896 6.83 -0.26 -27.14
C VAL A 896 5.90 -0.15 -25.94
N ILE A 897 6.22 0.76 -25.02
CA ILE A 897 5.38 0.99 -23.85
C ILE A 897 4.14 1.80 -24.24
N VAL A 898 2.98 1.15 -24.09
CA VAL A 898 1.63 1.76 -24.16
C VAL A 898 1.03 1.75 -22.75
N ASP A 899 0.76 2.93 -22.17
CA ASP A 899 0.27 3.03 -20.79
C ASP A 899 -0.45 4.36 -20.45
N THR A 900 -0.96 4.47 -19.23
CA THR A 900 -1.59 5.70 -18.72
C THR A 900 -0.58 6.75 -18.27
N VAL A 901 -1.05 7.99 -18.15
CA VAL A 901 -0.24 9.16 -17.76
C VAL A 901 0.45 8.93 -16.40
N GLU A 902 -0.28 8.39 -15.44
CA GLU A 902 0.18 8.12 -14.07
C GLU A 902 1.38 7.17 -14.07
N ARG A 903 1.34 6.14 -14.91
CA ARG A 903 2.41 5.13 -14.97
C ARG A 903 3.58 5.56 -15.85
N TYR A 904 3.37 6.53 -16.73
CA TYR A 904 4.44 7.14 -17.53
C TYR A 904 5.27 8.19 -16.77
N GLN A 905 4.84 8.60 -15.57
CA GLN A 905 5.59 9.57 -14.77
C GLN A 905 7.02 9.07 -14.47
N GLY A 906 7.96 10.02 -14.41
CA GLY A 906 9.40 9.72 -14.29
C GLY A 906 10.06 9.21 -15.57
N SER A 907 9.29 8.63 -16.51
CA SER A 907 9.79 8.19 -17.81
C SER A 907 10.02 9.35 -18.79
N GLN A 908 10.73 9.06 -19.88
CA GLN A 908 10.83 9.92 -21.07
C GLN A 908 11.13 9.07 -22.31
N ARG A 909 10.74 9.55 -23.49
CA ARG A 909 11.07 8.92 -24.79
C ARG A 909 11.47 9.98 -25.80
N ASP A 910 12.18 9.56 -26.83
CA ASP A 910 12.50 10.41 -27.97
C ASP A 910 11.22 10.89 -28.66
N ILE A 911 10.28 9.98 -28.90
CA ILE A 911 8.97 10.28 -29.48
C ILE A 911 7.86 9.83 -28.53
N ILE A 912 6.89 10.70 -28.30
CA ILE A 912 5.65 10.38 -27.57
C ILE A 912 4.46 10.58 -28.48
N ILE A 913 3.57 9.58 -28.52
CA ILE A 913 2.22 9.69 -29.07
C ILE A 913 1.26 9.76 -27.89
N TYR A 914 0.50 10.83 -27.77
CA TYR A 914 -0.60 10.94 -26.82
C TYR A 914 -1.92 10.69 -27.54
N ALA A 915 -2.55 9.56 -27.24
CA ALA A 915 -3.87 9.19 -27.72
C ALA A 915 -4.91 9.68 -26.71
N PHE A 916 -5.75 10.63 -27.11
CA PHE A 916 -6.68 11.33 -26.24
C PHE A 916 -7.72 10.39 -25.62
N GLY A 917 -8.24 9.43 -26.40
CA GLY A 917 -9.14 8.38 -25.93
C GLY A 917 -10.49 8.86 -25.37
N VAL A 918 -10.85 10.14 -25.58
CA VAL A 918 -12.10 10.73 -25.09
C VAL A 918 -13.16 10.71 -26.19
N TYR A 919 -14.27 10.03 -25.90
CA TYR A 919 -15.44 9.90 -26.76
C TYR A 919 -16.76 10.21 -26.04
N SER A 920 -16.70 10.67 -24.79
CA SER A 920 -17.86 11.01 -23.98
C SER A 920 -17.55 12.12 -22.99
N LYS A 921 -18.60 12.77 -22.47
CA LYS A 921 -18.46 13.84 -21.47
C LYS A 921 -17.86 13.32 -20.16
N THR A 922 -18.24 12.10 -19.74
CA THR A 922 -17.70 11.45 -18.54
C THR A 922 -16.20 11.20 -18.67
N GLN A 923 -15.76 10.69 -19.82
CA GLN A 923 -14.33 10.53 -20.11
C GLN A 923 -13.61 11.87 -20.08
N LEU A 924 -14.16 12.92 -20.69
CA LEU A 924 -13.54 14.25 -20.67
C LEU A 924 -13.32 14.74 -19.22
N GLN A 925 -14.33 14.59 -18.37
CA GLN A 925 -14.23 14.92 -16.94
C GLN A 925 -13.15 14.11 -16.22
N GLN A 926 -12.99 12.82 -16.53
CA GLN A 926 -11.95 11.96 -15.95
C GLN A 926 -10.53 12.34 -16.38
N VAL A 927 -10.33 12.83 -17.61
CA VAL A 927 -9.00 13.31 -18.06
C VAL A 927 -8.66 14.64 -17.38
N THR A 928 -9.67 15.46 -17.06
CA THR A 928 -9.50 16.80 -16.46
C THR A 928 -9.77 16.86 -14.95
N ASP A 929 -9.75 15.72 -14.26
CA ASP A 929 -9.99 15.62 -12.81
C ASP A 929 -8.84 16.19 -11.94
N ALA A 930 -7.65 16.34 -12.54
CA ALA A 930 -6.43 16.81 -11.90
C ALA A 930 -6.07 18.27 -12.28
N VAL A 931 -7.08 19.11 -12.52
CA VAL A 931 -6.89 20.53 -12.80
C VAL A 931 -6.76 21.30 -11.48
N THR A 932 -5.76 22.17 -11.37
CA THR A 932 -5.53 23.04 -10.21
C THR A 932 -5.29 24.47 -10.63
N VAL A 933 -5.70 25.42 -9.80
CA VAL A 933 -5.45 26.85 -9.99
C VAL A 933 -4.31 27.31 -9.08
N PHE A 934 -3.32 28.00 -9.65
CA PHE A 934 -2.20 28.61 -8.93
C PHE A 934 -2.09 30.09 -9.31
N GLY A 935 -2.67 30.97 -8.50
CA GLY A 935 -2.87 32.37 -8.89
C GLY A 935 -3.74 32.42 -10.14
N ASP A 936 -3.25 33.04 -11.21
CA ASP A 936 -3.96 33.14 -12.50
C ASP A 936 -3.72 31.94 -13.44
N LEU A 937 -2.91 30.96 -13.03
CA LEU A 937 -2.58 29.80 -13.87
C LEU A 937 -3.54 28.63 -13.63
N ILE A 938 -4.19 28.16 -14.69
CA ILE A 938 -4.94 26.90 -14.71
C ILE A 938 -4.01 25.79 -15.21
N VAL A 939 -3.69 24.84 -14.34
CA VAL A 939 -2.76 23.74 -14.62
C VAL A 939 -3.50 22.42 -14.66
N ASP A 940 -3.56 21.81 -15.85
CA ASP A 940 -3.91 20.40 -16.00
C ASP A 940 -2.66 19.55 -15.78
N ARG A 941 -2.59 18.91 -14.60
CA ARG A 941 -1.40 18.15 -14.18
C ARG A 941 -1.18 16.91 -15.05
N LYS A 942 -2.25 16.24 -15.50
CA LYS A 942 -2.15 15.03 -16.36
C LYS A 942 -1.64 15.41 -17.75
N LEU A 943 -2.21 16.46 -18.35
CA LEU A 943 -1.75 16.96 -19.64
C LEU A 943 -0.29 17.47 -19.57
N ASN A 944 0.06 18.19 -18.50
CA ASN A 944 1.43 18.65 -18.28
C ASN A 944 2.43 17.47 -18.22
N VAL A 945 2.11 16.39 -17.52
CA VAL A 945 2.95 15.18 -17.50
C VAL A 945 3.09 14.61 -18.90
N ALA A 946 1.98 14.38 -19.61
CA ALA A 946 1.96 13.79 -20.95
C ALA A 946 2.82 14.57 -21.96
N LEU A 947 2.63 15.90 -22.05
CA LEU A 947 3.39 16.78 -22.95
C LEU A 947 4.90 16.71 -22.66
N THR A 948 5.27 16.61 -21.39
CA THR A 948 6.66 16.77 -20.93
C THR A 948 7.45 15.44 -20.88
N ARG A 949 6.88 14.37 -21.46
CA ARG A 949 7.57 13.06 -21.62
C ARG A 949 8.40 12.97 -22.90
N ALA A 950 8.08 13.79 -23.91
CA ALA A 950 8.77 13.79 -25.20
C ALA A 950 10.12 14.51 -25.14
N ARG A 951 11.16 13.95 -25.77
CA ARG A 951 12.46 14.61 -25.93
C ARG A 951 12.60 15.29 -27.29
N LYS A 952 12.35 14.54 -28.36
CA LYS A 952 12.58 14.97 -29.75
C LYS A 952 11.30 15.35 -30.47
N GLN A 953 10.22 14.58 -30.32
CA GLN A 953 8.95 14.80 -31.01
C GLN A 953 7.72 14.41 -30.16
N PHE A 954 6.62 15.13 -30.34
CA PHE A 954 5.34 14.89 -29.65
C PHE A 954 4.16 14.89 -30.63
N PHE A 955 3.38 13.81 -30.67
CA PHE A 955 2.22 13.68 -31.53
C PHE A 955 0.96 13.53 -30.70
N PHE A 956 -0.04 14.37 -30.94
CA PHE A 956 -1.35 14.29 -30.31
C PHE A 956 -2.35 13.66 -31.30
N VAL A 957 -3.09 12.64 -30.87
CA VAL A 957 -4.14 12.01 -31.67
C VAL A 957 -5.43 12.08 -30.86
N GLY A 958 -6.51 12.60 -31.43
CA GLY A 958 -7.75 12.74 -30.69
C GLY A 958 -8.91 13.26 -31.50
N SER A 959 -10.12 13.14 -30.95
CA SER A 959 -11.34 13.68 -31.56
C SER A 959 -11.34 15.20 -31.56
N GLN A 960 -11.51 15.80 -32.74
CA GLN A 960 -11.60 17.26 -32.88
C GLN A 960 -12.78 17.84 -32.10
N TYR A 961 -13.92 17.14 -32.13
CA TYR A 961 -15.12 17.56 -31.42
C TYR A 961 -14.87 17.65 -29.90
N TRP A 962 -14.32 16.60 -29.29
CA TRP A 962 -14.10 16.56 -27.84
C TRP A 962 -13.00 17.51 -27.37
N CYS A 963 -11.96 17.73 -28.19
CA CYS A 963 -10.94 18.73 -27.87
C CYS A 963 -11.52 20.15 -27.79
N GLN A 964 -12.54 20.47 -28.61
CA GLN A 964 -13.20 21.79 -28.57
C GLN A 964 -14.08 22.00 -27.33
N GLN A 965 -14.48 20.92 -26.64
CA GLN A 965 -15.33 21.01 -25.43
C GLN A 965 -14.55 21.41 -24.18
N ASN A 966 -13.22 21.49 -24.24
CA ASN A 966 -12.37 21.94 -23.14
C ASN A 966 -11.41 23.04 -23.62
N SER A 967 -11.30 24.13 -22.87
CA SER A 967 -10.49 25.29 -23.26
C SER A 967 -9.00 24.98 -23.43
N LEU A 968 -8.40 24.20 -22.53
CA LEU A 968 -6.97 23.84 -22.60
C LEU A 968 -6.68 22.93 -23.79
N TYR A 969 -7.53 21.92 -24.04
CA TYR A 969 -7.36 21.04 -25.20
C TYR A 969 -7.61 21.76 -26.54
N LYS A 970 -8.57 22.68 -26.58
CA LYS A 970 -8.80 23.56 -27.73
C LYS A 970 -7.56 24.37 -28.06
N GLU A 971 -6.99 25.06 -27.06
CA GLU A 971 -5.77 25.85 -27.23
C GLU A 971 -4.56 24.98 -27.62
N LEU A 972 -4.45 23.77 -27.08
CA LEU A 972 -3.41 22.82 -27.46
C LEU A 972 -3.52 22.45 -28.94
N VAL A 973 -4.72 22.07 -29.39
CA VAL A 973 -4.95 21.74 -30.80
C VAL A 973 -4.65 22.93 -31.71
N GLU A 974 -5.11 24.14 -31.35
CA GLU A 974 -4.79 25.36 -32.10
C GLU A 974 -3.28 25.64 -32.16
N HIS A 975 -2.54 25.37 -31.08
CA HIS A 975 -1.08 25.49 -31.06
C HIS A 975 -0.40 24.45 -31.97
N LEU A 976 -0.82 23.18 -31.89
CA LEU A 976 -0.24 22.09 -32.67
C LEU A 976 -0.56 22.19 -34.16
N SER A 977 -1.72 22.75 -34.52
CA SER A 977 -2.12 22.98 -35.91
C SER A 977 -1.43 24.18 -36.56
N LYS A 978 -0.93 25.16 -35.79
CA LYS A 978 -0.18 26.32 -36.31
C LYS A 978 1.20 25.96 -36.86
N ASN A 979 1.76 24.82 -36.44
CA ASN A 979 3.08 24.33 -36.86
C ASN A 979 2.98 23.28 -37.98
N GLY A 980 1.77 23.01 -38.49
CA GLY A 980 1.51 22.02 -39.53
C GLY A 980 1.56 22.58 -40.95
N ILE A 981 1.91 21.71 -41.90
CA ILE A 981 1.72 21.89 -43.34
C ILE A 981 0.23 21.79 -43.68
#